data_AF-A0A0C2J2Y6-F1
#
_entry.id   AF-A0A0C2J2Y6-F1
#
_cell.length_a   1.000
_cell.length_b   1.000
_cell.length_c   1.000
_cell.angle_alpha   90.00
_cell.angle_beta   90.00
_cell.angle_gamma   90.00
#
_symmetry.space_group_name_H-M   'P 1'
#
loop_
_entity.id
_entity.type
_entity.pdbx_description
1 polymer ?
#
loop_
_entity_poly.entity_id
_entity_poly.type
_entity_poly.pdbx_seq_one_letter_code
_entity_poly.pdbx_strand_id
1 'polypeptide(L)'
;MSPKPRFMRSPSPVGLGRSSFSSIRERDSDLAQTFTSSKISSYSSHNLKHLAHEVAVSDEPSTPTSPLSTPSTAGDVIPSDNNMLLLPSQHGAVEFDLKARENDLAQSFARSLAWLNTGSAMESQVDASSVIDLTDTVMNDVEDVKLTKSKQPFETLPIEIFRMIVDHLILDTPPNGIDRRNVDLMSLLVTSSSVHDKTLEALYRRVIVPHSRNFQKFFTQLEAHAPRGEWVRRLDFSHFSPVSLFATASARAAAKNLTAETLLRCLNMTPNLQEFLVQDYLDGDIDENVIRKLLVGLPRLAALDLCGSSSVQFRNAFAAIAASEGPDSTDSTWPQKLGIQRLSLHKCITLPSAVFEFLLPKLNRLTHLDLAGTRVTDEALMSIPTTARISHLNLAKCSLLTADGVINFLTNHPAVNRDTLVFLSLGCDASTFQLLEVEDVSRLLPILPKTLKSLSLKGSKMNESHLPHLREQAAHLEELALGRGLSLDDVGTIVHIGQAPAEEKVDNGHTPLPHELRYLDLSDMDVENFNLASLLIDGLLLGQKTWPLEVIEVSDPVFKRVAKSNTALHRMGWRQSEIGSRSWLVRGSPRPSVTSGRGRSSLPGSVCTRGTFAMENGSRKWKMGAQSWGMRKIPVAHAKVGGMYGSYMFGRKL
;
A
#
# COMPACT_ATOMS: atom_id res chain seq x y z
N MET A 1 26.80 -19.43 -62.83
CA MET A 1 28.05 -18.70 -62.52
C MET A 1 27.74 -17.65 -61.46
N SER A 2 28.29 -17.83 -60.27
CA SER A 2 28.02 -16.99 -59.09
C SER A 2 28.62 -15.57 -59.24
N PRO A 3 27.90 -14.49 -58.93
CA PRO A 3 28.49 -13.16 -58.80
C PRO A 3 28.86 -12.85 -57.34
N LYS A 4 30.12 -12.41 -57.16
CA LYS A 4 30.72 -11.90 -55.91
C LYS A 4 30.44 -10.39 -55.72
N PRO A 5 30.62 -9.84 -54.50
CA PRO A 5 29.76 -8.81 -53.91
C PRO A 5 30.32 -7.37 -53.98
N ARG A 6 29.44 -6.38 -53.78
CA ARG A 6 29.78 -4.97 -53.48
C ARG A 6 29.43 -4.63 -52.03
N PHE A 7 30.42 -4.08 -51.32
CA PHE A 7 30.39 -3.65 -49.92
C PHE A 7 29.45 -2.45 -49.68
N MET A 8 28.65 -2.52 -48.61
CA MET A 8 27.93 -1.39 -48.01
C MET A 8 28.82 -0.69 -46.97
N ARG A 9 28.85 0.65 -47.03
CA ARG A 9 29.38 1.55 -45.99
C ARG A 9 28.30 1.79 -44.93
N SER A 10 28.67 1.70 -43.65
CA SER A 10 27.88 2.15 -42.49
C SER A 10 28.01 3.67 -42.27
N PRO A 11 26.94 4.37 -41.86
CA PRO A 11 27.03 5.72 -41.30
C PRO A 11 26.97 5.74 -39.76
N SER A 12 27.70 6.72 -39.22
CA SER A 12 28.12 6.96 -37.82
C SER A 12 27.01 7.26 -36.79
N PRO A 13 27.29 7.11 -35.48
CA PRO A 13 26.36 7.46 -34.39
C PRO A 13 26.39 8.96 -34.07
N VAL A 14 25.23 9.56 -33.79
CA VAL A 14 25.07 10.98 -33.46
C VAL A 14 24.58 11.15 -32.02
N GLY A 15 25.34 11.90 -31.21
CA GLY A 15 24.82 12.94 -30.32
C GLY A 15 24.46 12.59 -28.87
N LEU A 16 25.44 12.77 -27.97
CA LEU A 16 25.27 12.90 -26.52
C LEU A 16 24.52 14.20 -26.15
N GLY A 17 23.47 14.09 -25.34
CA GLY A 17 22.88 15.19 -24.56
C GLY A 17 23.09 14.95 -23.06
N ARG A 18 24.19 15.46 -22.51
CA ARG A 18 24.43 15.56 -21.06
C ARG A 18 23.49 16.62 -20.48
N SER A 19 22.57 16.25 -19.59
CA SER A 19 21.88 17.20 -18.71
C SER A 19 22.64 17.30 -17.39
N SER A 20 23.10 18.51 -17.08
CA SER A 20 23.88 18.87 -15.91
C SER A 20 23.25 18.44 -14.59
N PHE A 21 24.04 17.74 -13.76
CA PHE A 21 23.76 17.48 -12.36
C PHE A 21 23.87 18.81 -11.57
N SER A 22 22.74 19.34 -11.10
CA SER A 22 22.72 20.36 -10.05
C SER A 22 22.83 19.65 -8.69
N SER A 23 23.99 19.74 -8.06
CA SER A 23 24.22 19.40 -6.65
C SER A 23 23.32 20.26 -5.76
N ILE A 24 22.18 19.70 -5.33
CA ILE A 24 21.35 20.29 -4.27
C ILE A 24 21.83 19.69 -2.95
N ARG A 25 22.50 20.51 -2.13
CA ARG A 25 22.80 20.20 -0.73
C ARG A 25 21.47 20.21 0.04
N GLU A 26 20.97 19.04 0.40
CA GLU A 26 19.87 18.87 1.36
C GLU A 26 20.40 19.09 2.79
N ARG A 27 19.68 19.84 3.65
CA ARG A 27 20.02 19.99 5.08
C ARG A 27 19.19 19.01 5.91
N ASP A 28 19.72 18.59 7.05
CA ASP A 28 19.14 17.60 7.97
C ASP A 28 17.86 18.04 8.73
N SER A 29 17.34 19.24 8.46
CA SER A 29 16.22 19.85 9.20
C SER A 29 14.83 19.65 8.57
N ASP A 30 14.71 18.90 7.48
CA ASP A 30 13.46 18.81 6.70
C ASP A 30 12.43 17.84 7.31
N LEU A 31 11.14 18.16 7.12
CA LEU A 31 10.01 17.32 7.53
C LEU A 31 10.06 15.96 6.81
N ALA A 32 9.76 14.90 7.55
CA ALA A 32 9.93 13.50 7.16
C ALA A 32 9.30 13.07 5.82
N GLN A 33 8.24 13.77 5.38
CA GLN A 33 7.48 13.46 4.16
C GLN A 33 7.76 14.43 3.01
N THR A 34 8.79 15.27 3.13
CA THR A 34 9.01 16.40 2.22
C THR A 34 10.24 16.16 1.38
N PHE A 35 10.08 16.27 0.06
CA PHE A 35 11.20 16.28 -0.88
C PHE A 35 11.31 17.68 -1.49
N THR A 36 12.47 18.29 -1.28
CA THR A 36 13.00 19.57 -1.79
C THR A 36 12.58 20.87 -1.08
N SER A 37 13.61 21.72 -0.88
CA SER A 37 13.69 22.95 -0.10
C SER A 37 13.21 24.22 -0.80
N SER A 38 12.47 24.13 -1.91
CA SER A 38 11.97 25.33 -2.59
C SER A 38 10.66 25.79 -1.94
N LYS A 39 10.75 26.76 -1.02
CA LYS A 39 9.67 27.49 -0.30
C LYS A 39 9.38 27.01 1.14
N ILE A 40 10.41 26.95 1.97
CA ILE A 40 10.21 27.03 3.42
C ILE A 40 10.04 28.51 3.79
N SER A 41 9.00 28.83 4.55
CA SER A 41 8.74 30.17 5.08
C SER A 41 9.88 30.62 6.01
N SER A 42 10.20 31.92 5.99
CA SER A 42 11.30 32.53 6.75
C SER A 42 11.24 32.27 8.28
N TYR A 43 10.07 31.90 8.80
CA TYR A 43 9.86 31.57 10.22
C TYR A 43 10.69 30.39 10.74
N SER A 44 11.04 29.39 9.92
CA SER A 44 11.83 28.23 10.38
C SER A 44 13.34 28.49 10.39
N SER A 45 13.82 29.55 9.74
CA SER A 45 15.25 29.81 9.52
C SER A 45 15.95 30.53 10.68
N HIS A 46 15.20 31.08 11.63
CA HIS A 46 15.76 31.96 12.66
C HIS A 46 16.44 31.24 13.84
N ASN A 47 16.15 29.94 14.04
CA ASN A 47 16.69 29.16 15.16
C ASN A 47 17.94 28.32 14.84
N LEU A 48 18.39 28.24 13.57
CA LEU A 48 19.42 27.29 13.13
C LEU A 48 20.73 27.93 12.62
N LYS A 49 20.87 29.26 12.65
CA LYS A 49 22.06 29.95 12.13
C LYS A 49 23.29 29.94 13.05
N HIS A 50 23.24 29.32 14.23
CA HIS A 50 24.31 29.49 15.22
C HIS A 50 25.41 28.43 15.20
N LEU A 51 25.38 27.44 14.30
CA LEU A 51 26.36 26.34 14.25
C LEU A 51 26.66 25.96 12.80
N ALA A 52 27.80 26.44 12.26
CA ALA A 52 28.68 25.77 11.28
C ALA A 52 29.45 26.80 10.45
N HIS A 53 30.67 27.09 10.86
CA HIS A 53 31.75 27.55 9.99
C HIS A 53 32.72 26.38 9.89
N GLU A 54 32.97 25.81 8.70
CA GLU A 54 34.26 25.21 8.36
C GLU A 54 34.40 24.81 6.88
N VAL A 55 35.65 24.82 6.43
CA VAL A 55 36.17 25.00 5.06
C VAL A 55 36.47 23.65 4.41
N ALA A 56 36.25 23.53 3.09
CA ALA A 56 36.46 22.30 2.31
C ALA A 56 37.91 22.15 1.79
N VAL A 57 38.45 20.93 1.82
CA VAL A 57 39.68 20.51 1.10
C VAL A 57 39.34 19.35 0.16
N SER A 58 39.99 19.33 -1.01
CA SER A 58 39.69 18.52 -2.20
C SER A 58 40.49 17.21 -2.26
N ASP A 59 39.86 16.13 -2.76
CA ASP A 59 40.46 14.79 -2.97
C ASP A 59 40.89 14.55 -4.44
N GLU A 60 42.00 13.82 -4.62
CA GLU A 60 42.27 12.99 -5.83
C GLU A 60 42.67 11.55 -5.43
N PRO A 61 42.43 10.53 -6.29
CA PRO A 61 42.39 9.12 -5.87
C PRO A 61 43.61 8.29 -6.32
N SER A 62 43.94 7.23 -5.57
CA SER A 62 44.80 6.13 -6.06
C SER A 62 44.34 4.74 -5.60
N THR A 63 44.45 3.81 -6.54
CA THR A 63 43.99 2.41 -6.63
C THR A 63 44.54 1.41 -5.59
N PRO A 64 43.90 0.22 -5.41
CA PRO A 64 44.28 -0.76 -4.38
C PRO A 64 45.16 -1.91 -4.91
N THR A 65 46.03 -2.40 -4.02
CA THR A 65 46.75 -3.68 -4.12
C THR A 65 46.53 -4.49 -2.85
N SER A 66 46.10 -5.75 -2.99
CA SER A 66 46.04 -6.83 -1.97
C SER A 66 47.48 -7.26 -1.55
N PRO A 67 47.75 -8.22 -0.61
CA PRO A 67 46.84 -9.23 0.00
C PRO A 67 47.10 -9.63 1.49
N LEU A 68 46.28 -10.58 2.00
CA LEU A 68 46.56 -11.66 2.99
C LEU A 68 47.12 -11.25 4.40
N SER A 69 46.61 -11.67 5.57
CA SER A 69 46.43 -13.03 6.09
C SER A 69 45.89 -12.96 7.54
N THR A 70 45.09 -13.95 7.97
CA THR A 70 44.81 -14.31 9.39
C THR A 70 46.00 -15.10 9.97
N PRO A 71 46.21 -15.20 11.32
CA PRO A 71 45.50 -16.21 12.14
C PRO A 71 45.27 -15.80 13.63
N SER A 72 44.19 -16.27 14.26
CA SER A 72 44.11 -17.32 15.31
C SER A 72 44.26 -16.88 16.79
N THR A 73 43.12 -17.01 17.47
CA THR A 73 42.80 -17.43 18.84
C THR A 73 43.91 -17.92 19.81
N ALA A 74 43.90 -17.31 21.01
CA ALA A 74 44.06 -17.87 22.37
C ALA A 74 43.89 -16.65 23.31
N GLY A 75 43.29 -16.64 24.50
CA GLY A 75 42.87 -17.66 25.45
C GLY A 75 42.84 -16.93 26.81
N ASP A 76 41.68 -16.99 27.48
CA ASP A 76 41.45 -16.95 28.93
C ASP A 76 41.76 -15.72 29.83
N VAL A 77 40.88 -15.68 30.85
CA VAL A 77 41.04 -15.23 32.25
C VAL A 77 40.36 -13.90 32.65
N ILE A 78 39.22 -14.07 33.34
CA ILE A 78 38.59 -13.15 34.32
C ILE A 78 39.27 -13.38 35.70
N PRO A 79 39.43 -12.38 36.58
CA PRO A 79 38.49 -12.17 37.71
C PRO A 79 38.18 -10.68 37.97
N SER A 80 36.91 -10.31 38.15
CA SER A 80 36.21 -10.08 39.43
C SER A 80 36.71 -8.86 40.25
N ASP A 81 35.85 -7.86 40.44
CA ASP A 81 35.25 -7.55 41.75
C ASP A 81 34.44 -6.24 41.76
N ASN A 82 33.18 -6.39 42.20
CA ASN A 82 32.45 -5.55 43.16
C ASN A 82 32.81 -4.06 43.29
N ASN A 83 31.84 -3.16 43.06
CA ASN A 83 31.08 -2.65 44.20
C ASN A 83 29.77 -1.97 43.81
N MET A 84 28.80 -2.22 44.68
CA MET A 84 27.43 -1.75 44.67
C MET A 84 27.31 -0.41 45.43
N LEU A 85 26.22 0.32 45.15
CA LEU A 85 25.42 1.16 46.07
C LEU A 85 25.27 2.67 45.78
N LEU A 86 23.97 3.02 45.66
CA LEU A 86 23.24 4.11 46.33
C LEU A 86 22.90 5.40 45.55
N LEU A 87 21.60 5.48 45.24
CA LEU A 87 20.76 6.69 45.17
C LEU A 87 20.92 7.57 46.42
N PRO A 88 20.56 8.86 46.30
CA PRO A 88 19.32 9.27 46.96
C PRO A 88 18.41 10.17 46.13
N SER A 89 17.12 9.98 46.37
CA SER A 89 15.98 10.84 46.07
C SER A 89 15.93 12.05 47.01
N GLN A 90 15.65 13.25 46.50
CA GLN A 90 14.96 14.30 47.27
C GLN A 90 14.03 15.14 46.37
N HIS A 91 12.82 15.31 46.89
CA HIS A 91 11.78 16.23 46.42
C HIS A 91 12.22 17.69 46.62
N GLY A 92 11.98 18.52 45.61
CA GLY A 92 12.02 19.98 45.71
C GLY A 92 10.98 20.57 44.77
N ALA A 93 9.91 21.11 45.33
CA ALA A 93 8.94 21.93 44.60
C ALA A 93 9.61 23.25 44.20
N VAL A 94 9.60 23.57 42.90
CA VAL A 94 10.01 24.88 42.40
C VAL A 94 8.85 25.45 41.58
N GLU A 95 8.27 26.50 42.15
CA GLU A 95 7.24 27.34 41.55
C GLU A 95 7.89 28.15 40.40
N PHE A 96 7.42 27.95 39.18
CA PHE A 96 7.95 28.63 37.99
C PHE A 96 7.21 29.95 37.77
N ASP A 97 7.86 31.07 38.08
CA ASP A 97 7.40 32.43 37.77
C ASP A 97 7.68 32.78 36.29
N LEU A 98 6.59 32.97 35.53
CA LEU A 98 6.58 33.21 34.08
C LEU A 98 6.74 34.71 33.70
N LYS A 99 6.92 35.64 34.63
CA LYS A 99 6.97 37.08 34.32
C LYS A 99 8.37 37.69 34.18
N ALA A 100 9.42 37.01 34.63
CA ALA A 100 10.77 37.60 34.64
C ALA A 100 11.50 37.55 33.28
N ARG A 101 10.96 36.86 32.26
CA ARG A 101 11.67 36.61 30.98
C ARG A 101 11.24 37.51 29.82
N GLU A 102 10.21 38.35 30.00
CA GLU A 102 9.75 39.28 28.96
C GLU A 102 10.53 40.61 28.93
N ASN A 103 11.11 41.04 30.07
CA ASN A 103 11.82 42.32 30.14
C ASN A 103 13.26 42.29 29.60
N ASP A 104 13.95 41.14 29.64
CA ASP A 104 15.33 41.03 29.12
C ASP A 104 15.40 40.95 27.58
N LEU A 105 14.33 40.49 26.92
CA LEU A 105 14.26 40.40 25.47
C LEU A 105 14.02 41.77 24.81
N ALA A 106 13.30 42.67 25.48
CA ALA A 106 13.03 44.02 25.00
C ALA A 106 14.27 44.93 25.03
N GLN A 107 15.13 44.81 26.05
CA GLN A 107 16.36 45.60 26.16
C GLN A 107 17.47 45.12 25.21
N SER A 108 17.47 43.84 24.84
CA SER A 108 18.39 43.26 23.85
C SER A 108 18.11 43.76 22.42
N PHE A 109 16.83 43.90 22.06
CA PHE A 109 16.42 44.41 20.74
C PHE A 109 16.76 45.88 20.51
N ALA A 110 16.65 46.72 21.54
CA ALA A 110 16.96 48.15 21.45
C ALA A 110 18.46 48.43 21.23
N ARG A 111 19.35 47.55 21.70
CA ARG A 111 20.80 47.67 21.49
C ARG A 111 21.27 47.22 20.10
N SER A 112 20.54 46.30 19.44
CA SER A 112 20.87 45.83 18.08
C SER A 112 20.59 46.84 16.95
N LEU A 113 19.75 47.85 17.19
CA LEU A 113 19.41 48.85 16.17
C LEU A 113 20.37 50.06 16.13
N ALA A 114 21.26 50.20 17.12
CA ALA A 114 22.20 51.32 17.19
C ALA A 114 23.39 51.23 16.18
N TRP A 115 23.61 50.06 15.57
CA TRP A 115 24.70 49.84 14.60
C TRP A 115 24.36 50.26 13.16
N LEU A 116 23.09 50.50 12.83
CA LEU A 116 22.67 50.87 11.47
C LEU A 116 22.95 52.34 11.09
N ASN A 117 23.48 53.15 12.01
CA ASN A 117 23.60 54.61 11.84
C ASN A 117 25.04 55.17 11.73
N THR A 118 26.07 54.35 11.48
CA THR A 118 27.45 54.85 11.43
C THR A 118 28.29 54.31 10.24
N GLY A 119 28.45 55.17 9.22
CA GLY A 119 29.58 55.25 8.26
C GLY A 119 29.55 54.29 7.05
N SER A 120 30.06 54.62 5.86
CA SER A 120 30.68 55.81 5.29
C SER A 120 30.78 55.64 3.75
N ALA A 121 30.93 56.75 3.05
CA ALA A 121 30.94 57.03 1.60
C ALA A 121 31.81 56.18 0.65
N MET A 122 31.37 56.06 -0.63
CA MET A 122 32.17 56.33 -1.85
C MET A 122 31.29 56.41 -3.12
N GLU A 123 31.56 57.39 -3.99
CA GLU A 123 30.90 57.86 -5.23
C GLU A 123 30.78 56.82 -6.36
N SER A 124 29.83 56.89 -7.33
CA SER A 124 29.78 57.93 -8.38
C SER A 124 28.54 57.87 -9.31
N GLN A 125 28.07 59.08 -9.65
CA GLN A 125 27.51 59.58 -10.92
C GLN A 125 26.39 58.82 -11.65
N VAL A 126 25.18 59.38 -11.60
CA VAL A 126 24.49 59.87 -12.82
C VAL A 126 23.66 61.12 -12.48
N ASP A 127 23.78 62.12 -13.33
CA ASP A 127 23.30 63.50 -13.19
C ASP A 127 21.78 63.68 -13.27
N ALA A 128 21.33 64.74 -12.62
CA ALA A 128 19.95 65.11 -12.39
C ALA A 128 19.33 65.91 -13.56
N SER A 129 18.06 65.64 -13.88
CA SER A 129 17.15 66.68 -14.38
C SER A 129 15.68 66.26 -14.23
N SER A 130 15.07 66.64 -13.10
CA SER A 130 13.68 67.13 -12.97
C SER A 130 13.23 67.04 -11.50
N VAL A 131 13.58 68.07 -10.73
CA VAL A 131 12.93 68.34 -9.44
C VAL A 131 11.84 69.37 -9.70
N ILE A 132 10.57 69.02 -9.45
CA ILE A 132 9.60 69.95 -8.88
C ILE A 132 8.94 69.28 -7.68
N ASP A 133 9.01 70.04 -6.60
CA ASP A 133 8.63 69.89 -5.21
C ASP A 133 7.11 69.77 -4.99
N LEU A 134 6.68 68.89 -4.09
CA LEU A 134 5.44 69.01 -3.32
C LEU A 134 5.63 68.36 -1.94
N THR A 135 6.32 69.09 -1.08
CA THR A 135 6.11 69.04 0.36
C THR A 135 4.74 69.62 0.69
N ASP A 136 3.78 68.76 1.06
CA ASP A 136 2.76 68.99 2.10
C ASP A 136 1.60 68.00 1.94
N THR A 137 1.63 66.92 2.71
CA THR A 137 0.39 66.40 3.31
C THR A 137 0.75 65.61 4.56
N VAL A 138 0.72 66.31 5.69
CA VAL A 138 0.68 65.68 7.02
C VAL A 138 -0.60 64.85 7.08
N MET A 139 -0.48 63.53 6.91
CA MET A 139 -1.54 62.60 7.30
C MET A 139 -1.53 62.49 8.82
N ASN A 140 -2.23 63.42 9.47
CA ASN A 140 -2.76 63.17 10.79
C ASN A 140 -3.90 62.15 10.68
N ASP A 141 -3.98 61.27 11.68
CA ASP A 141 -5.03 60.27 11.91
C ASP A 141 -4.88 58.93 11.16
N VAL A 142 -3.77 58.23 11.39
CA VAL A 142 -3.81 56.75 11.37
C VAL A 142 -3.93 56.29 12.81
N GLU A 143 -5.17 56.06 13.25
CA GLU A 143 -5.41 55.30 14.48
C GLU A 143 -4.65 53.96 14.38
N ASP A 144 -3.97 53.58 15.48
CA ASP A 144 -3.39 52.24 15.63
C ASP A 144 -4.50 51.20 15.44
N VAL A 145 -4.66 50.71 14.20
CA VAL A 145 -5.54 49.58 13.89
C VAL A 145 -4.94 48.38 14.62
N LYS A 146 -5.48 48.09 15.81
CA LYS A 146 -5.28 46.80 16.47
C LYS A 146 -5.71 45.73 15.44
N LEU A 147 -4.73 45.11 14.79
CA LEU A 147 -4.95 43.92 13.97
C LEU A 147 -5.51 42.83 14.90
N THR A 148 -6.83 42.80 15.04
CA THR A 148 -7.51 41.64 15.57
C THR A 148 -7.22 40.53 14.58
N LYS A 149 -6.33 39.60 14.93
CA LYS A 149 -6.08 38.36 14.17
C LYS A 149 -7.36 37.52 14.20
N SER A 150 -8.36 37.95 13.45
CA SER A 150 -9.59 37.19 13.24
C SER A 150 -9.21 35.97 12.43
N LYS A 151 -9.30 34.80 13.05
CA LYS A 151 -9.03 33.53 12.38
C LYS A 151 -9.97 33.40 11.20
N GLN A 152 -9.43 33.00 10.05
CA GLN A 152 -10.27 32.78 8.87
C GLN A 152 -11.19 31.57 9.10
N PRO A 153 -12.39 31.52 8.49
CA PRO A 153 -13.33 30.42 8.69
C PRO A 153 -12.71 29.02 8.53
N PHE A 154 -11.80 28.87 7.56
CA PHE A 154 -11.07 27.62 7.32
C PHE A 154 -10.18 27.21 8.51
N GLU A 155 -9.56 28.17 9.20
CA GLU A 155 -8.73 27.92 10.38
C GLU A 155 -9.56 27.51 11.60
N THR A 156 -10.82 27.97 11.65
CA THR A 156 -11.76 27.64 12.72
C THR A 156 -12.43 26.27 12.57
N LEU A 157 -12.21 25.59 11.43
CA LEU A 157 -12.79 24.27 11.21
C LEU A 157 -12.38 23.27 12.32
N PRO A 158 -13.34 22.48 12.84
CA PRO A 158 -13.03 21.33 13.68
C PRO A 158 -12.01 20.43 13.00
N ILE A 159 -11.12 19.82 13.78
CA ILE A 159 -10.02 19.02 13.25
C ILE A 159 -10.53 17.82 12.45
N GLU A 160 -11.71 17.30 12.76
CA GLU A 160 -12.39 16.21 12.06
C GLU A 160 -12.74 16.61 10.63
N ILE A 161 -13.36 17.77 10.44
CA ILE A 161 -13.74 18.29 9.13
C ILE A 161 -12.50 18.65 8.33
N PHE A 162 -11.51 19.29 8.97
CA PHE A 162 -10.24 19.59 8.34
C PHE A 162 -9.54 18.32 7.85
N ARG A 163 -9.52 17.26 8.68
CA ARG A 163 -8.97 15.95 8.31
C ARG A 163 -9.71 15.31 7.14
N MET A 164 -11.04 15.39 7.08
CA MET A 164 -11.80 14.89 5.93
C MET A 164 -11.38 15.58 4.63
N ILE A 165 -11.17 16.91 4.66
CA ILE A 165 -10.70 17.67 3.50
C ILE A 165 -9.28 17.25 3.13
N VAL A 166 -8.37 17.19 4.12
CA VAL A 166 -6.96 16.85 3.90
C VAL A 166 -6.77 15.40 3.43
N ASP A 167 -7.61 14.48 3.88
CA ASP A 167 -7.57 13.08 3.43
C ASP A 167 -7.80 12.94 1.91
N HIS A 168 -8.45 13.90 1.25
CA HIS A 168 -8.57 13.95 -0.20
C HIS A 168 -7.30 14.43 -0.92
N LEU A 169 -6.39 15.09 -0.20
CA LEU A 169 -5.12 15.61 -0.71
C LEU A 169 -3.95 14.64 -0.46
N ILE A 170 -4.10 13.67 0.46
CA ILE A 170 -3.10 12.64 0.72
C ILE A 170 -3.05 11.67 -0.46
N LEU A 171 -1.88 11.59 -1.10
CA LEU A 171 -1.64 10.65 -2.20
C LEU A 171 -0.88 9.42 -1.70
N ASP A 172 -1.59 8.32 -1.50
CA ASP A 172 -0.99 7.02 -1.14
C ASP A 172 -0.02 6.53 -2.23
N THR A 173 -0.39 6.73 -3.51
CA THR A 173 0.44 6.42 -4.68
C THR A 173 0.59 7.64 -5.58
N PRO A 174 1.82 8.04 -5.93
CA PRO A 174 2.03 9.12 -6.89
C PRO A 174 1.43 8.73 -8.27
N PRO A 175 0.83 9.68 -9.02
CA PRO A 175 0.11 9.41 -10.26
C PRO A 175 0.94 8.64 -11.30
N ASN A 176 2.23 8.93 -11.39
CA ASN A 176 3.16 8.35 -12.36
C ASN A 176 4.22 7.44 -11.70
N GLY A 177 4.06 7.06 -10.43
CA GLY A 177 5.07 6.28 -9.69
C GLY A 177 6.32 7.08 -9.27
N ILE A 178 6.62 8.19 -9.95
CA ILE A 178 7.87 8.96 -9.83
C ILE A 178 7.64 10.37 -9.25
N ASP A 179 6.42 10.91 -9.34
CA ASP A 179 6.12 12.28 -8.95
C ASP A 179 6.21 12.54 -7.44
N ARG A 180 6.42 13.82 -7.10
CA ARG A 180 6.43 14.30 -5.71
C ARG A 180 5.08 14.02 -5.06
N ARG A 181 5.10 13.34 -3.91
CA ARG A 181 3.92 13.16 -3.05
C ARG A 181 3.60 14.43 -2.30
N ASN A 182 2.33 14.59 -1.93
CA ASN A 182 1.86 15.57 -0.95
C ASN A 182 2.17 17.04 -1.29
N VAL A 183 2.32 17.41 -2.57
CA VAL A 183 2.59 18.80 -3.00
C VAL A 183 1.53 19.78 -2.50
N ASP A 184 0.26 19.36 -2.51
CA ASP A 184 -0.85 20.17 -2.02
C ASP A 184 -0.76 20.37 -0.49
N LEU A 185 -0.37 19.32 0.25
CA LEU A 185 -0.17 19.41 1.70
C LEU A 185 1.00 20.32 2.05
N MET A 186 2.08 20.28 1.26
CA MET A 186 3.19 21.22 1.40
C MET A 186 2.75 22.66 1.20
N SER A 187 1.85 22.88 0.25
CA SER A 187 1.27 24.20 0.00
C SER A 187 0.39 24.67 1.17
N LEU A 188 -0.29 23.75 1.87
CA LEU A 188 -1.06 24.09 3.07
C LEU A 188 -0.19 24.48 4.27
N LEU A 189 0.99 23.85 4.44
CA LEU A 189 1.90 24.14 5.56
C LEU A 189 2.40 25.58 5.62
N VAL A 190 2.32 26.32 4.50
CA VAL A 190 2.80 27.71 4.38
C VAL A 190 1.68 28.75 4.43
N THR A 191 0.42 28.33 4.62
CA THR A 191 -0.74 29.24 4.58
C THR A 191 -0.95 30.01 5.88
N SER A 192 -0.97 29.32 7.03
CA SER A 192 -1.08 29.94 8.35
C SER A 192 -0.59 29.00 9.44
N SER A 193 -0.31 29.52 10.65
CA SER A 193 0.14 28.70 11.77
C SER A 193 -0.90 27.66 12.19
N SER A 194 -2.19 28.03 12.20
CA SER A 194 -3.25 27.10 12.56
C SER A 194 -3.43 25.99 11.52
N VAL A 195 -3.26 26.28 10.22
CA VAL A 195 -3.32 25.25 9.18
C VAL A 195 -2.05 24.40 9.20
N HIS A 196 -0.89 25.02 9.46
CA HIS A 196 0.39 24.33 9.60
C HIS A 196 0.31 23.18 10.60
N ASP A 197 -0.12 23.45 11.84
CA ASP A 197 -0.18 22.44 12.90
C ASP A 197 -1.13 21.29 12.55
N LYS A 198 -2.31 21.62 12.01
CA LYS A 198 -3.31 20.60 11.62
C LYS A 198 -2.85 19.76 10.42
N THR A 199 -2.21 20.38 9.43
CA THR A 199 -1.65 19.68 8.26
C THR A 199 -0.46 18.82 8.66
N LEU A 200 0.38 19.30 9.57
CA LEU A 200 1.52 18.54 10.07
C LEU A 200 1.08 17.27 10.78
N GLU A 201 0.05 17.36 11.63
CA GLU A 201 -0.56 16.19 12.28
C GLU A 201 -1.06 15.18 11.22
N ALA A 202 -1.74 15.66 10.17
CA ALA A 202 -2.26 14.81 9.11
C ALA A 202 -1.15 14.08 8.33
N LEU A 203 -0.02 14.75 8.05
CA LEU A 203 1.14 14.14 7.40
C LEU A 203 1.71 13.00 8.25
N TYR A 204 1.92 13.21 9.55
CA TYR A 204 2.49 12.18 10.43
C TYR A 204 1.52 11.02 10.71
N ARG A 205 0.22 11.20 10.46
CA ARG A 205 -0.78 10.16 10.72
C ARG A 205 -0.61 8.90 9.86
N ARG A 206 -0.25 9.07 8.58
CA ARG A 206 -0.05 7.98 7.61
C ARG A 206 1.32 8.12 6.97
N VAL A 207 2.30 7.41 7.52
CA VAL A 207 3.70 7.47 7.08
C VAL A 207 3.96 6.38 6.05
N ILE A 208 4.29 6.78 4.83
CA ILE A 208 4.72 5.88 3.77
C ILE A 208 6.22 6.05 3.57
N VAL A 209 6.96 4.95 3.65
CA VAL A 209 8.41 4.92 3.59
C VAL A 209 8.86 4.24 2.29
N PRO A 210 9.18 5.00 1.24
CA PRO A 210 9.64 4.41 -0.01
C PRO A 210 11.12 4.01 0.01
N HIS A 211 11.93 4.62 0.88
CA HIS A 211 13.38 4.36 0.93
C HIS A 211 13.93 4.50 2.35
N SER A 212 15.06 3.87 2.65
CA SER A 212 15.70 3.89 3.97
C SER A 212 16.12 5.29 4.42
N ARG A 213 16.50 6.20 3.51
CA ARG A 213 16.77 7.60 3.86
C ARG A 213 15.52 8.34 4.37
N ASN A 214 14.35 8.02 3.84
CA ASN A 214 13.10 8.63 4.31
C ASN A 214 12.72 8.10 5.69
N PHE A 215 12.98 6.81 5.94
CA PHE A 215 12.89 6.27 7.28
C PHE A 215 13.83 7.02 8.23
N GLN A 216 15.10 7.20 7.86
CA GLN A 216 16.06 7.91 8.72
C GLN A 216 15.63 9.35 9.00
N LYS A 217 15.21 10.12 7.97
CA LYS A 217 14.66 11.47 8.16
C LYS A 217 13.45 11.47 9.09
N PHE A 218 12.53 10.54 8.89
CA PHE A 218 11.37 10.37 9.77
C PHE A 218 11.78 10.08 11.20
N PHE A 219 12.68 9.11 11.38
CA PHE A 219 13.18 8.68 12.67
C PHE A 219 13.89 9.81 13.42
N THR A 220 14.81 10.53 12.77
CA THR A 220 15.47 11.71 13.35
C THR A 220 14.48 12.80 13.75
N GLN A 221 13.40 12.99 12.99
CA GLN A 221 12.36 13.94 13.36
C GLN A 221 11.55 13.49 14.59
N LEU A 222 11.34 12.19 14.78
CA LEU A 222 10.74 11.66 16.00
C LEU A 222 11.67 11.86 17.19
N GLU A 223 12.97 11.59 17.02
CA GLU A 223 14.00 11.81 18.07
C GLU A 223 14.05 13.27 18.52
N ALA A 224 13.98 14.20 17.58
CA ALA A 224 13.96 15.63 17.89
C ALA A 224 12.61 16.10 18.47
N HIS A 225 11.50 15.47 18.09
CA HIS A 225 10.14 15.92 18.45
C HIS A 225 9.24 14.73 18.83
N ALA A 226 9.41 14.21 20.05
CA ALA A 226 8.69 13.04 20.55
C ALA A 226 7.15 13.08 20.38
N PRO A 227 6.43 14.22 20.57
CA PRO A 227 4.97 14.25 20.43
C PRO A 227 4.46 13.87 19.03
N ARG A 228 5.30 14.02 17.98
CA ARG A 228 4.91 13.66 16.61
C ARG A 228 4.72 12.15 16.45
N GLY A 229 5.41 11.35 17.25
CA GLY A 229 5.28 9.90 17.27
C GLY A 229 3.89 9.45 17.75
N GLU A 230 3.25 10.23 18.63
CA GLU A 230 1.90 9.96 19.11
C GLU A 230 0.82 10.16 18.03
N TRP A 231 1.11 10.87 16.95
CA TRP A 231 0.19 11.11 15.84
C TRP A 231 0.18 9.97 14.82
N VAL A 232 1.23 9.14 14.80
CA VAL A 232 1.40 8.06 13.84
C VAL A 232 0.33 6.98 14.05
N ARG A 233 -0.43 6.67 12.99
CA ARG A 233 -1.45 5.61 12.98
C ARG A 233 -1.11 4.49 11.99
N ARG A 234 -0.42 4.82 10.91
CA ARG A 234 0.07 3.86 9.92
C ARG A 234 1.55 4.11 9.64
N LEU A 235 2.31 3.02 9.59
CA LEU A 235 3.67 2.98 9.08
C LEU A 235 3.72 1.94 7.96
N ASP A 236 4.00 2.39 6.74
CA ASP A 236 3.79 1.64 5.52
C ASP A 236 5.05 1.59 4.65
N PHE A 237 5.57 0.38 4.47
CA PHE A 237 6.73 0.06 3.64
C PHE A 237 6.34 -0.70 2.36
N SER A 238 5.07 -0.75 1.97
CA SER A 238 4.58 -1.41 0.74
C SER A 238 5.18 -0.85 -0.56
N HIS A 239 5.70 0.38 -0.49
CA HIS A 239 6.36 1.09 -1.57
C HIS A 239 7.88 1.11 -1.44
N PHE A 240 8.43 0.35 -0.49
CA PHE A 240 9.86 0.39 -0.22
C PHE A 240 10.62 -0.15 -1.43
N SER A 241 11.57 0.61 -1.95
CA SER A 241 12.45 0.16 -3.03
C SER A 241 13.90 0.38 -2.61
N PRO A 242 14.68 -0.69 -2.48
CA PRO A 242 16.07 -0.56 -2.09
C PRO A 242 17.00 -0.16 -3.24
N VAL A 243 16.59 -0.33 -4.50
CA VAL A 243 17.49 -0.28 -5.67
C VAL A 243 17.76 1.16 -6.14
N SER A 244 16.91 2.13 -5.81
CA SER A 244 16.98 3.48 -6.38
C SER A 244 18.10 4.38 -5.82
N LEU A 245 18.72 4.02 -4.69
CA LEU A 245 19.68 4.90 -4.00
C LEU A 245 21.10 4.33 -3.84
N PHE A 246 21.27 3.01 -3.93
CA PHE A 246 22.55 2.35 -3.69
C PHE A 246 22.77 1.26 -4.74
N ALA A 247 23.93 1.31 -5.40
CA ALA A 247 24.27 0.38 -6.48
C ALA A 247 24.44 -1.07 -6.01
N THR A 248 24.73 -1.32 -4.73
CA THR A 248 24.96 -2.67 -4.19
C THR A 248 24.23 -2.91 -2.87
N ALA A 249 23.89 -4.17 -2.59
CA ALA A 249 23.32 -4.58 -1.29
C ALA A 249 24.28 -4.33 -0.11
N SER A 250 25.58 -4.43 -0.35
CA SER A 250 26.62 -4.15 0.65
C SER A 250 26.65 -2.67 1.05
N ALA A 251 26.57 -1.74 0.09
CA ALA A 251 26.49 -0.30 0.38
C ALA A 251 25.20 0.07 1.15
N ARG A 252 24.11 -0.67 0.93
CA ARG A 252 22.86 -0.52 1.71
C ARG A 252 23.01 -0.98 3.15
N ALA A 253 23.57 -2.17 3.35
CA ALA A 253 23.83 -2.71 4.68
C ALA A 253 24.80 -1.81 5.47
N ALA A 254 25.80 -1.23 4.79
CA ALA A 254 26.74 -0.28 5.39
C ALA A 254 26.10 1.04 5.81
N ALA A 255 25.06 1.50 5.09
CA ALA A 255 24.41 2.78 5.38
C ALA A 255 23.59 2.77 6.69
N LYS A 256 23.22 1.59 7.22
CA LYS A 256 22.49 1.39 8.51
C LYS A 256 21.26 2.29 8.76
N ASN A 257 20.72 2.93 7.72
CA ASN A 257 19.60 3.86 7.84
C ASN A 257 18.29 3.19 8.26
N LEU A 258 18.18 1.87 8.09
CA LEU A 258 17.05 1.06 8.50
C LEU A 258 17.60 -0.31 8.86
N THR A 259 17.50 -0.65 10.13
CA THR A 259 17.93 -1.92 10.74
C THR A 259 16.86 -2.37 11.73
N ALA A 260 16.94 -3.62 12.21
CA ALA A 260 16.06 -4.08 13.28
C ALA A 260 16.09 -3.17 14.52
N GLU A 261 17.27 -2.68 14.91
CA GLU A 261 17.45 -1.79 16.06
C GLU A 261 16.78 -0.42 15.85
N THR A 262 17.03 0.23 14.70
CA THR A 262 16.43 1.55 14.43
C THR A 262 14.92 1.44 14.22
N LEU A 263 14.45 0.35 13.61
CA LEU A 263 13.03 0.04 13.49
C LEU A 263 12.38 -0.15 14.86
N LEU A 264 12.98 -0.95 15.75
CA LEU A 264 12.48 -1.16 17.10
C LEU A 264 12.39 0.14 17.90
N ARG A 265 13.43 0.99 17.84
CA ARG A 265 13.42 2.32 18.45
C ARG A 265 12.30 3.19 17.89
N CYS A 266 12.11 3.21 16.57
CA CYS A 266 11.01 3.92 15.93
C CYS A 266 9.63 3.42 16.41
N LEU A 267 9.45 2.10 16.55
CA LEU A 267 8.20 1.51 17.06
C LEU A 267 7.95 1.89 18.53
N ASN A 268 9.00 2.03 19.34
CA ASN A 268 8.87 2.51 20.72
C ASN A 268 8.38 3.97 20.80
N MET A 269 8.69 4.78 19.80
CA MET A 269 8.25 6.17 19.71
C MET A 269 6.88 6.35 19.07
N THR A 270 6.24 5.27 18.61
CA THR A 270 4.93 5.32 17.91
C THR A 270 3.86 4.51 18.65
N PRO A 271 3.52 4.88 19.90
CA PRO A 271 2.67 4.06 20.78
C PRO A 271 1.23 3.88 20.27
N ASN A 272 0.78 4.78 19.40
CA ASN A 272 -0.57 4.80 18.85
C ASN A 272 -0.69 4.16 17.46
N LEU A 273 0.33 3.42 17.02
CA LEU A 273 0.33 2.73 15.74
C LEU A 273 -0.83 1.72 15.66
N GLN A 274 -1.56 1.75 14.54
CA GLN A 274 -2.73 0.90 14.27
C GLN A 274 -2.50 -0.07 13.11
N GLU A 275 -1.70 0.35 12.12
CA GLU A 275 -1.43 -0.40 10.90
C GLU A 275 0.08 -0.41 10.63
N PHE A 276 0.66 -1.60 10.51
CA PHE A 276 2.06 -1.79 10.14
C PHE A 276 2.14 -2.70 8.92
N LEU A 277 2.70 -2.17 7.83
CA LEU A 277 2.78 -2.86 6.54
C LEU A 277 4.23 -2.98 6.13
N VAL A 278 4.73 -4.20 5.98
CA VAL A 278 6.08 -4.49 5.50
C VAL A 278 6.05 -5.48 4.33
N GLN A 279 7.21 -5.67 3.71
CA GLN A 279 7.41 -6.52 2.54
C GLN A 279 8.78 -7.21 2.58
N ASP A 280 9.00 -8.14 1.66
CA ASP A 280 10.20 -8.97 1.50
C ASP A 280 11.55 -8.24 1.60
N TYR A 281 11.71 -7.02 1.05
CA TYR A 281 12.98 -6.29 1.14
C TYR A 281 13.42 -5.90 2.56
N LEU A 282 12.51 -5.97 3.54
CA LEU A 282 12.75 -5.57 4.93
C LEU A 282 12.66 -6.74 5.91
N ASP A 283 12.42 -7.95 5.42
CA ASP A 283 12.21 -9.11 6.29
C ASP A 283 13.46 -9.45 7.14
N GLY A 284 14.67 -9.13 6.66
CA GLY A 284 15.91 -9.27 7.41
C GLY A 284 16.03 -8.31 8.61
N ASP A 285 15.24 -7.24 8.63
CA ASP A 285 15.18 -6.27 9.72
C ASP A 285 14.01 -6.53 10.69
N ILE A 286 13.26 -7.61 10.49
CA ILE A 286 12.16 -8.05 11.37
C ILE A 286 12.67 -9.20 12.24
N ASP A 287 13.44 -8.85 13.27
CA ASP A 287 13.97 -9.80 14.26
C ASP A 287 12.96 -10.16 15.36
N GLU A 288 13.37 -11.01 16.32
CA GLU A 288 12.51 -11.43 17.43
C GLU A 288 11.97 -10.25 18.25
N ASN A 289 12.80 -9.22 18.49
CA ASN A 289 12.42 -8.06 19.28
C ASN A 289 11.38 -7.21 18.55
N VAL A 290 11.56 -7.01 17.25
CA VAL A 290 10.59 -6.31 16.40
C VAL A 290 9.27 -7.08 16.35
N ILE A 291 9.29 -8.41 16.15
CA ILE A 291 8.08 -9.23 16.16
C ILE A 291 7.36 -9.14 17.51
N ARG A 292 8.10 -9.25 18.63
CA ARG A 292 7.53 -9.07 19.98
C ARG A 292 6.92 -7.69 20.15
N LYS A 293 7.61 -6.63 19.72
CA LYS A 293 7.08 -5.26 19.77
C LYS A 293 5.79 -5.11 18.97
N LEU A 294 5.73 -5.68 17.77
CA LEU A 294 4.54 -5.63 16.91
C LEU A 294 3.36 -6.41 17.50
N LEU A 295 3.60 -7.62 18.00
CA LEU A 295 2.53 -8.49 18.48
C LEU A 295 1.99 -8.09 19.86
N VAL A 296 2.85 -7.67 20.80
CA VAL A 296 2.45 -7.40 22.20
C VAL A 296 2.77 -5.99 22.68
N GLY A 297 3.77 -5.32 22.11
CA GLY A 297 4.25 -4.03 22.59
C GLY A 297 3.56 -2.80 21.98
N LEU A 298 2.55 -3.00 21.12
CA LEU A 298 1.74 -1.95 20.48
C LEU A 298 0.24 -2.23 20.68
N PRO A 299 -0.37 -1.70 21.76
CA PRO A 299 -1.72 -2.09 22.17
C PRO A 299 -2.83 -1.66 21.20
N ARG A 300 -2.55 -0.69 20.32
CA ARG A 300 -3.50 -0.20 19.31
C ARG A 300 -3.31 -0.85 17.94
N LEU A 301 -2.31 -1.73 17.77
CA LEU A 301 -2.05 -2.37 16.50
C LEU A 301 -3.19 -3.34 16.17
N ALA A 302 -3.90 -3.03 15.09
CA ALA A 302 -5.05 -3.80 14.61
C ALA A 302 -4.77 -4.49 13.27
N ALA A 303 -3.85 -3.96 12.47
CA ALA A 303 -3.47 -4.52 11.18
C ALA A 303 -1.95 -4.75 11.09
N LEU A 304 -1.58 -5.97 10.73
CA LEU A 304 -0.20 -6.38 10.50
C LEU A 304 -0.09 -7.10 9.16
N ASP A 305 0.76 -6.59 8.29
CA ASP A 305 1.08 -7.21 7.00
C ASP A 305 2.58 -7.46 6.91
N LEU A 306 2.96 -8.73 6.73
CA LEU A 306 4.34 -9.16 6.57
C LEU A 306 4.56 -9.80 5.19
N CYS A 307 3.78 -9.43 4.17
CA CYS A 307 3.75 -10.14 2.90
C CYS A 307 5.13 -10.31 2.22
N GLY A 308 5.34 -11.47 1.60
CA GLY A 308 6.57 -11.81 0.88
C GLY A 308 7.78 -12.11 1.77
N SER A 309 7.72 -11.82 3.07
CA SER A 309 8.81 -12.04 4.01
C SER A 309 9.18 -13.53 4.07
N SER A 310 10.40 -13.85 3.65
CA SER A 310 10.86 -15.22 3.45
C SER A 310 12.33 -15.45 3.81
N SER A 311 13.06 -14.44 4.27
CA SER A 311 14.45 -14.57 4.70
C SER A 311 14.65 -15.58 5.83
N VAL A 312 15.88 -16.06 5.92
CA VAL A 312 16.31 -17.01 6.96
C VAL A 312 16.19 -16.41 8.35
N GLN A 313 16.56 -15.12 8.50
CA GLN A 313 16.48 -14.37 9.74
C GLN A 313 15.03 -14.26 10.22
N PHE A 314 14.14 -13.80 9.34
CA PHE A 314 12.70 -13.70 9.61
C PHE A 314 12.10 -15.04 10.07
N ARG A 315 12.40 -16.12 9.32
CA ARG A 315 11.94 -17.47 9.67
C ARG A 315 12.45 -17.90 11.04
N ASN A 316 13.75 -17.74 11.28
CA ASN A 316 14.36 -18.19 12.53
C ASN A 316 13.82 -17.41 13.73
N ALA A 317 13.56 -16.11 13.58
CA ALA A 317 12.96 -15.28 14.61
C ALA A 317 11.55 -15.77 14.99
N PHE A 318 10.68 -16.01 14.00
CA PHE A 318 9.36 -16.58 14.27
C PHE A 318 9.42 -17.99 14.86
N ALA A 319 10.34 -18.84 14.39
CA ALA A 319 10.51 -20.19 14.90
C ALA A 319 10.98 -20.18 16.37
N ALA A 320 11.88 -19.28 16.75
CA ALA A 320 12.32 -19.10 18.13
C ALA A 320 11.16 -18.66 19.03
N ILE A 321 10.34 -17.72 18.57
CA ILE A 321 9.13 -17.28 19.29
C ILE A 321 8.16 -18.43 19.49
N ALA A 322 7.86 -19.21 18.44
CA ALA A 322 6.95 -20.34 18.54
C ALA A 322 7.50 -21.44 19.47
N ALA A 323 8.82 -21.69 19.45
CA ALA A 323 9.46 -22.66 20.33
C ALA A 323 9.50 -22.24 21.80
N SER A 324 9.49 -20.93 22.09
CA SER A 324 9.48 -20.40 23.46
C SER A 324 8.19 -20.70 24.24
N GLU A 325 7.14 -21.13 23.56
CA GLU A 325 5.79 -21.34 24.09
C GLU A 325 5.32 -22.79 23.89
N GLY A 326 6.28 -23.72 23.99
CA GLY A 326 6.01 -25.16 23.87
C GLY A 326 4.99 -25.67 24.90
N PRO A 327 4.39 -26.84 24.66
CA PRO A 327 3.31 -27.40 25.49
C PRO A 327 3.67 -27.60 26.98
N ASP A 328 4.96 -27.63 27.33
CA ASP A 328 5.47 -27.84 28.69
C ASP A 328 5.93 -26.53 29.38
N SER A 329 5.80 -25.36 28.75
CA SER A 329 6.20 -24.09 29.38
C SER A 329 5.13 -23.63 30.40
N THR A 330 5.42 -23.77 31.69
CA THR A 330 4.53 -23.32 32.77
C THR A 330 4.49 -21.80 32.96
N ASP A 331 5.49 -21.08 32.43
CA ASP A 331 5.55 -19.61 32.39
C ASP A 331 5.45 -19.12 30.93
N SER A 332 4.23 -19.05 30.41
CA SER A 332 3.96 -18.39 29.12
C SER A 332 4.22 -16.89 29.25
N THR A 333 5.20 -16.37 28.50
CA THR A 333 5.52 -14.94 28.45
C THR A 333 4.62 -14.19 27.48
N TRP A 334 3.83 -14.91 26.69
CA TRP A 334 2.94 -14.36 25.68
C TRP A 334 1.49 -14.27 26.18
N PRO A 335 0.76 -13.19 25.83
CA PRO A 335 -0.63 -13.09 26.20
C PRO A 335 -1.46 -14.15 25.47
N GLN A 336 -2.48 -14.67 26.17
CA GLN A 336 -3.44 -15.63 25.59
C GLN A 336 -4.22 -15.04 24.39
N LYS A 337 -4.32 -13.71 24.32
CA LYS A 337 -5.09 -12.99 23.30
C LYS A 337 -4.27 -11.83 22.73
N LEU A 338 -4.29 -11.69 21.41
CA LEU A 338 -3.65 -10.59 20.69
C LEU A 338 -4.70 -9.60 20.17
N GLY A 339 -4.34 -8.33 20.12
CA GLY A 339 -5.22 -7.24 19.66
C GLY A 339 -5.46 -7.19 18.15
N ILE A 340 -4.72 -8.00 17.38
CA ILE A 340 -4.70 -7.98 15.91
C ILE A 340 -6.04 -8.45 15.33
N GLN A 341 -6.58 -7.66 14.40
CA GLN A 341 -7.84 -7.93 13.71
C GLN A 341 -7.65 -8.30 12.24
N ARG A 342 -6.55 -7.82 11.62
CA ARG A 342 -6.25 -8.03 10.21
C ARG A 342 -4.80 -8.48 10.10
N LEU A 343 -4.59 -9.73 9.69
CA LEU A 343 -3.28 -10.33 9.57
C LEU A 343 -3.05 -10.81 8.15
N SER A 344 -1.91 -10.44 7.57
CA SER A 344 -1.43 -11.00 6.31
C SER A 344 -0.02 -11.54 6.47
N LEU A 345 0.12 -12.83 6.18
CA LEU A 345 1.38 -13.57 6.02
C LEU A 345 1.51 -14.08 4.57
N HIS A 346 0.93 -13.32 3.63
CA HIS A 346 0.86 -13.69 2.22
C HIS A 346 2.26 -13.99 1.68
N LYS A 347 2.47 -15.18 1.11
CA LYS A 347 3.76 -15.67 0.61
C LYS A 347 4.90 -15.67 1.64
N CYS A 348 4.60 -15.79 2.92
CA CYS A 348 5.61 -16.15 3.92
C CYS A 348 5.93 -17.66 3.85
N ILE A 349 6.47 -18.09 2.70
CA ILE A 349 6.60 -19.49 2.30
C ILE A 349 7.56 -20.30 3.20
N THR A 350 8.48 -19.63 3.88
CA THR A 350 9.52 -20.25 4.69
C THR A 350 9.11 -20.46 6.15
N LEU A 351 7.98 -19.90 6.59
CA LEU A 351 7.48 -20.09 7.95
C LEU A 351 7.05 -21.55 8.19
N PRO A 352 7.50 -22.20 9.28
CA PRO A 352 7.07 -23.55 9.64
C PRO A 352 5.64 -23.57 10.21
N SER A 353 4.99 -24.74 10.19
CA SER A 353 3.60 -24.91 10.66
C SER A 353 3.40 -24.48 12.11
N ALA A 354 4.39 -24.78 12.96
CA ALA A 354 4.43 -24.43 14.39
C ALA A 354 4.20 -22.93 14.65
N VAL A 355 4.55 -22.05 13.72
CA VAL A 355 4.28 -20.60 13.85
C VAL A 355 2.79 -20.30 13.77
N PHE A 356 2.04 -21.01 12.92
CA PHE A 356 0.59 -20.85 12.80
C PHE A 356 -0.13 -21.48 13.99
N GLU A 357 0.33 -22.64 14.44
CA GLU A 357 -0.15 -23.31 15.67
C GLU A 357 0.05 -22.42 16.91
N PHE A 358 1.14 -21.65 16.95
CA PHE A 358 1.39 -20.68 18.01
C PHE A 358 0.51 -19.41 17.89
N LEU A 359 0.36 -18.85 16.68
CA LEU A 359 -0.21 -17.53 16.46
C LEU A 359 -1.74 -17.54 16.39
N LEU A 360 -2.33 -18.45 15.60
CA LEU A 360 -3.76 -18.46 15.29
C LEU A 360 -4.67 -18.61 16.53
N PRO A 361 -4.35 -19.43 17.55
CA PRO A 361 -5.17 -19.54 18.77
C PRO A 361 -5.31 -18.25 19.57
N LYS A 362 -4.43 -17.26 19.34
CA LYS A 362 -4.41 -16.01 20.08
C LYS A 362 -5.22 -14.89 19.39
N LEU A 363 -5.71 -15.11 18.16
CA LEU A 363 -6.36 -14.09 17.33
C LEU A 363 -7.89 -14.04 17.53
N ASN A 364 -8.33 -13.62 18.71
CA ASN A 364 -9.75 -13.65 19.10
C ASN A 364 -10.63 -12.57 18.44
N ARG A 365 -10.04 -11.59 17.75
CA ARG A 365 -10.76 -10.50 17.06
C ARG A 365 -10.52 -10.50 15.54
N LEU A 366 -10.13 -11.65 15.00
CA LEU A 366 -9.74 -11.75 13.60
C LEU A 366 -10.94 -11.51 12.66
N THR A 367 -10.71 -10.64 11.67
CA THR A 367 -11.68 -10.25 10.64
C THR A 367 -11.14 -10.45 9.23
N HIS A 368 -9.83 -10.30 9.03
CA HIS A 368 -9.15 -10.51 7.75
C HIS A 368 -7.93 -11.39 7.98
N LEU A 369 -7.84 -12.49 7.24
CA LEU A 369 -6.76 -13.46 7.35
C LEU A 369 -6.27 -13.83 5.95
N ASP A 370 -5.03 -13.46 5.63
CA ASP A 370 -4.36 -13.85 4.40
C ASP A 370 -3.16 -14.74 4.70
N LEU A 371 -3.30 -16.01 4.39
CA LEU A 371 -2.29 -17.05 4.56
C LEU A 371 -1.86 -17.63 3.22
N ALA A 372 -2.17 -16.96 2.09
CA ALA A 372 -1.90 -17.57 0.79
C ALA A 372 -0.41 -17.87 0.58
N GLY A 373 -0.10 -19.07 0.09
CA GLY A 373 1.26 -19.55 -0.13
C GLY A 373 2.03 -19.90 1.15
N THR A 374 1.37 -20.01 2.30
CA THR A 374 1.99 -20.44 3.55
C THR A 374 1.84 -21.94 3.81
N ARG A 375 2.46 -22.42 4.89
CA ARG A 375 2.44 -23.82 5.34
C ARG A 375 1.52 -24.02 6.54
N VAL A 376 0.37 -23.36 6.55
CA VAL A 376 -0.68 -23.57 7.56
C VAL A 376 -1.32 -24.96 7.39
N THR A 377 -1.60 -25.64 8.51
CA THR A 377 -2.26 -26.96 8.55
C THR A 377 -3.72 -26.85 8.94
N ASP A 378 -4.47 -27.94 8.76
CA ASP A 378 -5.90 -28.00 9.11
C ASP A 378 -6.09 -27.80 10.63
N GLU A 379 -5.22 -28.36 11.46
CA GLU A 379 -5.26 -28.21 12.92
C GLU A 379 -5.03 -26.76 13.33
N ALA A 380 -4.03 -26.09 12.73
CA ALA A 380 -3.76 -24.69 12.98
C ALA A 380 -4.95 -23.80 12.56
N LEU A 381 -5.57 -24.10 11.41
CA LEU A 381 -6.76 -23.37 10.94
C LEU A 381 -7.95 -23.55 11.90
N MET A 382 -8.19 -24.78 12.37
CA MET A 382 -9.24 -25.09 13.35
C MET A 382 -8.98 -24.52 14.74
N SER A 383 -7.75 -24.12 15.05
CA SER A 383 -7.38 -23.52 16.34
C SER A 383 -7.81 -22.06 16.51
N ILE A 384 -8.26 -21.40 15.44
CA ILE A 384 -8.72 -20.01 15.48
C ILE A 384 -9.86 -19.87 16.52
N PRO A 385 -9.83 -18.88 17.43
CA PRO A 385 -10.88 -18.75 18.43
C PRO A 385 -12.28 -18.59 17.83
N THR A 386 -13.27 -19.23 18.44
CA THR A 386 -14.70 -19.13 18.05
C THR A 386 -15.31 -17.73 18.21
N THR A 387 -14.56 -16.81 18.83
CA THR A 387 -14.89 -15.40 18.99
C THR A 387 -14.53 -14.54 17.77
N ALA A 388 -13.65 -15.05 16.89
CA ALA A 388 -13.32 -14.38 15.63
C ALA A 388 -14.56 -14.29 14.72
N ARG A 389 -14.52 -13.33 13.80
CA ARG A 389 -15.59 -13.07 12.81
C ARG A 389 -14.94 -12.71 11.48
N ILE A 390 -14.47 -13.73 10.79
CA ILE A 390 -13.69 -13.57 9.56
C ILE A 390 -14.63 -13.18 8.43
N SER A 391 -14.27 -12.09 7.76
CA SER A 391 -14.92 -11.57 6.56
C SER A 391 -14.10 -11.78 5.30
N HIS A 392 -12.77 -11.77 5.42
CA HIS A 392 -11.86 -11.98 4.30
C HIS A 392 -10.90 -13.11 4.64
N LEU A 393 -10.97 -14.20 3.88
CA LEU A 393 -10.16 -15.40 4.07
C LEU A 393 -9.44 -15.76 2.77
N ASN A 394 -8.12 -15.83 2.81
CA ASN A 394 -7.30 -16.26 1.68
C ASN A 394 -6.40 -17.43 2.10
N LEU A 395 -6.72 -18.61 1.58
CA LEU A 395 -6.01 -19.87 1.78
C LEU A 395 -5.41 -20.39 0.46
N ALA A 396 -5.27 -19.50 -0.54
CA ALA A 396 -4.74 -19.88 -1.84
C ALA A 396 -3.33 -20.46 -1.72
N LYS A 397 -3.05 -21.57 -2.42
CA LYS A 397 -1.73 -22.21 -2.48
C LYS A 397 -1.17 -22.65 -1.12
N CYS A 398 -2.01 -22.89 -0.13
CA CYS A 398 -1.61 -23.52 1.14
C CYS A 398 -1.49 -25.03 0.94
N SER A 399 -0.27 -25.53 0.78
CA SER A 399 -0.02 -26.92 0.35
C SER A 399 -0.20 -27.99 1.43
N LEU A 400 -0.42 -27.59 2.69
CA LEU A 400 -0.62 -28.50 3.83
C LEU A 400 -2.08 -28.57 4.29
N LEU A 401 -2.99 -27.86 3.60
CA LEU A 401 -4.42 -27.97 3.85
C LEU A 401 -5.02 -29.10 3.03
N THR A 402 -6.04 -29.75 3.57
CA THR A 402 -6.82 -30.77 2.85
C THR A 402 -8.19 -30.22 2.45
N ALA A 403 -8.83 -30.83 1.43
CA ALA A 403 -10.19 -30.49 1.04
C ALA A 403 -11.16 -30.64 2.23
N ASP A 404 -11.07 -31.76 2.94
CA ASP A 404 -11.91 -32.05 4.09
C ASP A 404 -11.69 -31.08 5.25
N GLY A 405 -10.44 -30.74 5.56
CA GLY A 405 -10.12 -29.76 6.59
C GLY A 405 -10.70 -28.38 6.29
N VAL A 406 -10.55 -27.90 5.05
CA VAL A 406 -11.10 -26.61 4.60
C VAL A 406 -12.62 -26.62 4.59
N ILE A 407 -13.26 -27.65 4.03
CA ILE A 407 -14.73 -27.76 3.99
C ILE A 407 -15.29 -27.86 5.41
N ASN A 408 -14.67 -28.65 6.29
CA ASN A 408 -15.05 -28.76 7.69
C ASN A 408 -14.94 -27.41 8.41
N PHE A 409 -13.85 -26.67 8.20
CA PHE A 409 -13.69 -25.34 8.76
C PHE A 409 -14.79 -24.38 8.29
N LEU A 410 -15.05 -24.32 6.98
CA LEU A 410 -16.08 -23.44 6.41
C LEU A 410 -17.50 -23.81 6.86
N THR A 411 -17.78 -25.10 7.04
CA THR A 411 -19.10 -25.59 7.47
C THR A 411 -19.34 -25.36 8.96
N ASN A 412 -18.38 -25.76 9.80
CA ASN A 412 -18.62 -25.97 11.23
C ASN A 412 -17.98 -24.90 12.13
N HIS A 413 -16.98 -24.17 11.64
CA HIS A 413 -16.22 -23.27 12.51
C HIS A 413 -16.92 -21.91 12.73
N PRO A 414 -17.21 -21.51 13.99
CA PRO A 414 -17.94 -20.27 14.31
C PRO A 414 -17.32 -18.96 13.81
N ALA A 415 -16.03 -18.99 13.46
CA ALA A 415 -15.33 -17.82 12.92
C ALA A 415 -15.73 -17.48 11.48
N VAL A 416 -16.31 -18.42 10.73
CA VAL A 416 -16.62 -18.26 9.31
C VAL A 416 -18.06 -18.62 8.95
N ASN A 417 -18.71 -19.54 9.67
CA ASN A 417 -20.03 -20.06 9.32
C ASN A 417 -21.23 -19.20 9.81
N ARG A 418 -20.99 -17.93 10.16
CA ARG A 418 -22.02 -16.99 10.67
C ARG A 418 -22.39 -15.91 9.65
N ASP A 419 -22.39 -16.27 8.37
CA ASP A 419 -22.64 -15.37 7.24
C ASP A 419 -21.74 -14.11 7.22
N THR A 420 -20.51 -14.20 7.77
CA THR A 420 -19.59 -13.06 7.83
C THR A 420 -18.69 -12.94 6.61
N LEU A 421 -18.48 -14.03 5.86
CA LEU A 421 -17.55 -14.09 4.74
C LEU A 421 -18.01 -13.25 3.54
N VAL A 422 -17.13 -12.36 3.10
CA VAL A 422 -17.30 -11.47 1.93
C VAL A 422 -16.27 -11.79 0.85
N PHE A 423 -15.08 -12.24 1.24
CA PHE A 423 -14.02 -12.66 0.32
C PHE A 423 -13.50 -14.04 0.72
N LEU A 424 -13.51 -14.98 -0.21
CA LEU A 424 -12.95 -16.32 -0.05
C LEU A 424 -12.08 -16.67 -1.25
N SER A 425 -10.83 -17.05 -0.98
CA SER A 425 -9.91 -17.54 -2.00
C SER A 425 -9.30 -18.86 -1.57
N LEU A 426 -9.60 -19.91 -2.33
CA LEU A 426 -9.08 -21.27 -2.19
C LEU A 426 -8.20 -21.65 -3.40
N GLY A 427 -7.70 -20.66 -4.13
CA GLY A 427 -7.03 -20.87 -5.40
C GLY A 427 -5.76 -21.71 -5.26
N CYS A 428 -5.59 -22.79 -6.01
CA CYS A 428 -4.37 -23.59 -6.03
C CYS A 428 -3.68 -23.55 -7.40
N ASP A 429 -2.46 -24.09 -7.46
CA ASP A 429 -1.79 -24.39 -8.72
C ASP A 429 -1.82 -25.90 -8.90
N ALA A 430 -2.77 -26.37 -9.71
CA ALA A 430 -3.03 -27.79 -9.83
C ALA A 430 -2.02 -28.54 -10.70
N SER A 431 -0.95 -27.88 -11.16
CA SER A 431 0.27 -28.56 -11.61
C SER A 431 1.11 -29.08 -10.43
N THR A 432 1.03 -28.41 -9.29
CA THR A 432 1.84 -28.69 -8.08
C THR A 432 1.02 -29.40 -7.02
N PHE A 433 -0.20 -28.92 -6.78
CA PHE A 433 -1.09 -29.43 -5.76
C PHE A 433 -2.54 -29.10 -6.11
N GLN A 434 -3.38 -30.12 -6.21
CA GLN A 434 -4.80 -29.96 -6.44
C GLN A 434 -5.55 -30.13 -5.12
N LEU A 435 -6.09 -29.03 -4.61
CA LEU A 435 -6.80 -29.02 -3.32
C LEU A 435 -8.22 -29.58 -3.43
N LEU A 436 -8.94 -29.27 -4.51
CA LEU A 436 -10.36 -29.59 -4.66
C LEU A 436 -10.59 -30.44 -5.91
N GLU A 437 -11.03 -31.68 -5.71
CA GLU A 437 -11.57 -32.56 -6.75
C GLU A 437 -13.04 -32.22 -7.04
N VAL A 438 -13.64 -32.93 -8.01
CA VAL A 438 -15.02 -32.70 -8.45
C VAL A 438 -16.00 -32.86 -7.29
N GLU A 439 -15.83 -33.90 -6.47
CA GLU A 439 -16.69 -34.21 -5.33
C GLU A 439 -16.57 -33.14 -4.23
N ASP A 440 -15.38 -32.58 -4.04
CA ASP A 440 -15.12 -31.53 -3.05
C ASP A 440 -15.82 -30.24 -3.44
N VAL A 441 -15.76 -29.86 -4.72
CA VAL A 441 -16.48 -28.69 -5.24
C VAL A 441 -18.00 -28.88 -5.07
N SER A 442 -18.51 -30.09 -5.31
CA SER A 442 -19.93 -30.42 -5.09
C SER A 442 -20.36 -30.30 -3.62
N ARG A 443 -19.47 -30.59 -2.67
CA ARG A 443 -19.71 -30.39 -1.22
C ARG A 443 -19.56 -28.92 -0.80
N LEU A 444 -18.65 -28.19 -1.43
CA LEU A 444 -18.29 -26.82 -1.07
C LEU A 444 -19.33 -25.80 -1.55
N LEU A 445 -19.77 -25.83 -2.81
CA LEU A 445 -20.63 -24.79 -3.36
C LEU A 445 -21.95 -24.57 -2.58
N PRO A 446 -22.64 -25.62 -2.07
CA PRO A 446 -23.89 -25.45 -1.33
C PRO A 446 -23.73 -24.79 0.05
N ILE A 447 -22.55 -24.85 0.66
CA ILE A 447 -22.31 -24.31 2.02
C ILE A 447 -21.82 -22.86 2.00
N LEU A 448 -21.56 -22.27 0.83
CA LEU A 448 -21.05 -20.91 0.72
C LEU A 448 -22.15 -19.88 1.08
N PRO A 449 -21.83 -18.87 1.91
CA PRO A 449 -22.81 -17.90 2.38
C PRO A 449 -23.16 -16.86 1.31
N LYS A 450 -24.41 -16.38 1.32
CA LYS A 450 -24.91 -15.36 0.38
C LYS A 450 -24.30 -13.98 0.57
N THR A 451 -23.53 -13.78 1.63
CA THR A 451 -22.79 -12.54 1.91
C THR A 451 -21.49 -12.43 1.09
N LEU A 452 -21.08 -13.51 0.44
CA LEU A 452 -19.86 -13.55 -0.35
C LEU A 452 -19.96 -12.62 -1.57
N LYS A 453 -18.91 -11.82 -1.81
CA LYS A 453 -18.79 -10.94 -2.97
C LYS A 453 -17.64 -11.33 -3.90
N SER A 454 -16.67 -12.08 -3.39
CA SER A 454 -15.56 -12.60 -4.18
C SER A 454 -15.27 -14.05 -3.81
N LEU A 455 -15.29 -14.92 -4.82
CA LEU A 455 -14.96 -16.33 -4.69
C LEU A 455 -13.87 -16.70 -5.70
N SER A 456 -12.79 -17.31 -5.22
CA SER A 456 -11.78 -17.91 -6.10
C SER A 456 -11.63 -19.40 -5.86
N LEU A 457 -12.03 -20.19 -6.85
CA LEU A 457 -11.84 -21.64 -6.95
C LEU A 457 -10.81 -22.02 -8.02
N LYS A 458 -9.94 -21.07 -8.40
CA LYS A 458 -8.83 -21.30 -9.33
C LYS A 458 -8.08 -22.59 -8.97
N GLY A 459 -7.76 -23.42 -9.96
CA GLY A 459 -7.04 -24.67 -9.81
C GLY A 459 -7.90 -25.88 -9.41
N SER A 460 -9.16 -25.69 -9.00
CA SER A 460 -10.05 -26.82 -8.71
C SER A 460 -10.43 -27.57 -9.99
N LYS A 461 -10.87 -28.83 -9.85
CA LYS A 461 -11.43 -29.60 -10.93
C LYS A 461 -12.96 -29.51 -10.90
N MET A 462 -13.56 -29.10 -12.00
CA MET A 462 -15.00 -28.86 -12.15
C MET A 462 -15.59 -29.66 -13.31
N ASN A 463 -16.91 -29.80 -13.31
CA ASN A 463 -17.69 -30.33 -14.43
C ASN A 463 -19.10 -29.70 -14.48
N GLU A 464 -19.91 -30.09 -15.45
CA GLU A 464 -21.26 -29.56 -15.68
C GLU A 464 -22.20 -29.69 -14.46
N SER A 465 -21.98 -30.66 -13.57
CA SER A 465 -22.81 -30.84 -12.37
C SER A 465 -22.74 -29.66 -11.40
N HIS A 466 -21.69 -28.84 -11.49
CA HIS A 466 -21.50 -27.66 -10.65
C HIS A 466 -22.26 -26.43 -11.15
N LEU A 467 -22.72 -26.42 -12.40
CA LEU A 467 -23.34 -25.24 -13.02
C LEU A 467 -24.58 -24.70 -12.28
N PRO A 468 -25.51 -25.53 -11.78
CA PRO A 468 -26.67 -25.04 -11.04
C PRO A 468 -26.27 -24.23 -9.81
N HIS A 469 -25.31 -24.72 -9.03
CA HIS A 469 -24.82 -24.05 -7.84
C HIS A 469 -24.00 -22.80 -8.20
N LEU A 470 -23.15 -22.87 -9.23
CA LEU A 470 -22.41 -21.69 -9.70
C LEU A 470 -23.35 -20.57 -10.17
N ARG A 471 -24.49 -20.90 -10.77
CA ARG A 471 -25.54 -19.93 -11.14
C ARG A 471 -26.17 -19.26 -9.91
N GLU A 472 -26.45 -20.02 -8.85
CA GLU A 472 -26.93 -19.45 -7.59
C GLU A 472 -25.90 -18.51 -6.95
N GLN A 473 -24.62 -18.90 -6.99
CA GLN A 473 -23.53 -18.07 -6.47
C GLN A 473 -23.34 -16.79 -7.30
N ALA A 474 -23.45 -16.89 -8.63
CA ALA A 474 -23.35 -15.76 -9.54
C ALA A 474 -24.44 -14.69 -9.32
N ALA A 475 -25.57 -15.04 -8.69
CA ALA A 475 -26.65 -14.09 -8.37
C ALA A 475 -26.26 -13.04 -7.31
N HIS A 476 -25.18 -13.25 -6.55
CA HIS A 476 -24.77 -12.31 -5.49
C HIS A 476 -23.26 -12.02 -5.47
N LEU A 477 -22.44 -12.84 -6.14
CA LEU A 477 -21.01 -12.59 -6.32
C LEU A 477 -20.75 -11.43 -7.30
N GLU A 478 -19.72 -10.64 -7.01
CA GLU A 478 -19.17 -9.64 -7.93
C GLU A 478 -17.90 -10.16 -8.63
N GLU A 479 -17.09 -10.98 -7.95
CA GLU A 479 -15.89 -11.62 -8.49
C GLU A 479 -15.99 -13.15 -8.40
N LEU A 480 -15.79 -13.84 -9.52
CA LEU A 480 -15.73 -15.30 -9.57
C LEU A 480 -14.50 -15.76 -10.35
N ALA A 481 -13.66 -16.58 -9.74
CA ALA A 481 -12.60 -17.32 -10.45
C ALA A 481 -12.92 -18.81 -10.50
N LEU A 482 -13.02 -19.33 -11.72
CA LEU A 482 -13.38 -20.72 -11.97
C LEU A 482 -12.14 -21.62 -12.03
N GLY A 483 -12.37 -22.90 -11.74
CA GLY A 483 -11.39 -23.96 -11.92
C GLY A 483 -11.34 -24.47 -13.36
N ARG A 484 -10.78 -25.67 -13.53
CA ARG A 484 -10.61 -26.35 -14.82
C ARG A 484 -11.78 -27.29 -15.11
N GLY A 485 -11.94 -27.69 -16.37
CA GLY A 485 -12.88 -28.75 -16.78
C GLY A 485 -14.26 -28.27 -17.27
N LEU A 486 -14.53 -26.96 -17.24
CA LEU A 486 -15.70 -26.36 -17.87
C LEU A 486 -15.35 -25.82 -19.26
N SER A 487 -16.28 -25.95 -20.21
CA SER A 487 -16.18 -25.30 -21.51
C SER A 487 -16.60 -23.82 -21.45
N LEU A 488 -16.25 -23.05 -22.48
CA LEU A 488 -16.71 -21.66 -22.57
C LEU A 488 -18.24 -21.55 -22.64
N ASP A 489 -18.90 -22.51 -23.30
CA ASP A 489 -20.35 -22.60 -23.42
C ASP A 489 -21.02 -22.83 -22.06
N ASP A 490 -20.47 -23.73 -21.25
CA ASP A 490 -20.91 -23.98 -19.87
C ASP A 490 -20.84 -22.69 -19.02
N VAL A 491 -19.72 -21.99 -19.12
CA VAL A 491 -19.51 -20.70 -18.44
C VAL A 491 -20.51 -19.65 -18.92
N GLY A 492 -20.85 -19.65 -20.22
CA GLY A 492 -21.92 -18.84 -20.76
C GLY A 492 -23.22 -19.01 -19.98
N THR A 493 -23.59 -20.25 -19.63
CA THR A 493 -24.82 -20.50 -18.88
C THR A 493 -24.85 -19.90 -17.47
N ILE A 494 -23.70 -19.55 -16.90
CA ILE A 494 -23.58 -18.91 -15.57
C ILE A 494 -23.96 -17.42 -15.64
N VAL A 495 -23.68 -16.75 -16.76
CA VAL A 495 -23.90 -15.30 -16.93
C VAL A 495 -25.12 -14.95 -17.80
N HIS A 496 -25.80 -15.93 -18.41
CA HIS A 496 -27.02 -15.68 -19.21
C HIS A 496 -28.33 -15.93 -18.45
N ILE A 497 -28.29 -15.88 -17.12
CA ILE A 497 -29.45 -16.17 -16.29
C ILE A 497 -30.47 -15.03 -16.47
N GLY A 498 -31.54 -15.26 -17.26
CA GLY A 498 -32.66 -14.32 -17.32
C GLY A 498 -33.50 -14.21 -18.59
N GLN A 499 -33.16 -14.84 -19.72
CA GLN A 499 -34.06 -14.87 -20.88
C GLN A 499 -34.04 -16.24 -21.57
N ALA A 500 -34.76 -17.20 -21.02
CA ALA A 500 -35.30 -18.28 -21.85
C ALA A 500 -36.10 -17.62 -23.00
N PRO A 501 -36.08 -18.17 -24.23
CA PRO A 501 -37.02 -17.77 -25.26
C PRO A 501 -38.44 -17.85 -24.69
N ALA A 502 -39.33 -16.95 -25.13
CA ALA A 502 -40.70 -16.82 -24.63
C ALA A 502 -41.55 -18.12 -24.71
N GLU A 503 -41.02 -19.18 -25.29
CA GLU A 503 -41.66 -20.47 -25.55
C GLU A 503 -41.41 -21.53 -24.45
N GLU A 504 -40.43 -21.33 -23.54
CA GLU A 504 -40.16 -22.23 -22.40
C GLU A 504 -40.71 -21.70 -21.06
N LYS A 505 -41.84 -20.99 -21.08
CA LYS A 505 -42.63 -20.76 -19.87
C LYS A 505 -43.51 -21.97 -19.57
N VAL A 506 -42.89 -23.11 -19.29
CA VAL A 506 -43.58 -24.28 -18.73
C VAL A 506 -43.17 -24.44 -17.27
N ASP A 507 -44.02 -23.88 -16.42
CA ASP A 507 -44.48 -24.47 -15.15
C ASP A 507 -43.43 -24.99 -14.14
N ASN A 508 -42.46 -24.15 -13.76
CA ASN A 508 -41.81 -24.24 -12.45
C ASN A 508 -41.50 -22.81 -11.97
N GLY A 509 -42.18 -22.37 -10.91
CA GLY A 509 -42.21 -20.98 -10.42
C GLY A 509 -40.91 -20.40 -9.87
N HIS A 510 -39.77 -20.58 -10.54
CA HIS A 510 -38.49 -19.95 -10.22
C HIS A 510 -38.05 -19.08 -11.39
N THR A 511 -38.35 -17.78 -11.32
CA THR A 511 -37.76 -16.80 -12.24
C THR A 511 -36.23 -16.85 -12.08
N PRO A 512 -35.46 -17.06 -13.16
CA PRO A 512 -34.00 -17.10 -13.08
C PRO A 512 -33.48 -15.75 -12.55
N LEU A 513 -32.77 -15.75 -11.42
CA LEU A 513 -32.21 -14.54 -10.82
C LEU A 513 -31.07 -14.01 -11.70
N PRO A 514 -31.03 -12.70 -12.02
CA PRO A 514 -29.93 -12.13 -12.80
C PRO A 514 -28.61 -12.26 -12.04
N HIS A 515 -27.49 -12.37 -12.77
CA HIS A 515 -26.16 -12.42 -12.15
C HIS A 515 -25.66 -11.02 -11.75
N GLU A 516 -24.83 -10.95 -10.70
CA GLU A 516 -24.16 -9.70 -10.25
C GLU A 516 -22.68 -9.63 -10.67
N LEU A 517 -22.16 -10.69 -11.31
CA LEU A 517 -20.75 -10.81 -11.68
C LEU A 517 -20.26 -9.62 -12.52
N ARG A 518 -19.20 -8.96 -12.03
CA ARG A 518 -18.44 -7.89 -12.70
C ARG A 518 -17.10 -8.41 -13.22
N TYR A 519 -16.54 -9.41 -12.54
CA TYR A 519 -15.26 -10.04 -12.88
C TYR A 519 -15.39 -11.55 -12.95
N LEU A 520 -14.86 -12.12 -14.04
CA LEU A 520 -14.80 -13.56 -14.26
C LEU A 520 -13.37 -13.97 -14.62
N ASP A 521 -12.78 -14.87 -13.84
CA ASP A 521 -11.45 -15.41 -14.12
C ASP A 521 -11.56 -16.78 -14.79
N LEU A 522 -11.09 -16.85 -16.03
CA LEU A 522 -11.00 -18.04 -16.88
C LEU A 522 -9.54 -18.38 -17.19
N SER A 523 -8.58 -17.88 -16.40
CA SER A 523 -7.15 -18.10 -16.66
C SER A 523 -6.71 -19.56 -16.51
N ASP A 524 -7.52 -20.41 -15.87
CA ASP A 524 -7.29 -21.85 -15.78
C ASP A 524 -8.05 -22.66 -16.84
N MET A 525 -8.81 -22.00 -17.71
CA MET A 525 -9.48 -22.69 -18.82
C MET A 525 -8.45 -23.09 -19.87
N ASP A 526 -8.47 -24.37 -20.23
CA ASP A 526 -7.62 -24.90 -21.30
C ASP A 526 -7.97 -24.25 -22.64
N VAL A 527 -6.94 -24.12 -23.45
CA VAL A 527 -7.01 -23.46 -24.75
C VAL A 527 -7.95 -24.20 -25.73
N GLU A 528 -8.16 -25.50 -25.52
CA GLU A 528 -9.08 -26.35 -26.28
C GLU A 528 -10.54 -26.10 -25.90
N ASN A 529 -10.79 -25.88 -24.61
CA ASN A 529 -12.11 -25.57 -24.06
C ASN A 529 -12.53 -24.11 -24.29
N PHE A 530 -11.58 -23.27 -24.72
CA PHE A 530 -11.80 -21.86 -25.03
C PHE A 530 -12.14 -21.64 -26.52
N ASN A 531 -13.41 -21.81 -26.89
CA ASN A 531 -13.88 -21.61 -28.25
C ASN A 531 -13.94 -20.12 -28.65
N LEU A 532 -13.01 -19.68 -29.51
CA LEU A 532 -12.96 -18.29 -29.99
C LEU A 532 -14.14 -17.91 -30.88
N ALA A 533 -14.74 -18.85 -31.59
CA ALA A 533 -15.93 -18.59 -32.40
C ALA A 533 -17.11 -18.22 -31.50
N SER A 534 -17.38 -19.04 -30.47
CA SER A 534 -18.42 -18.74 -29.48
C SER A 534 -18.20 -17.40 -28.78
N LEU A 535 -16.93 -17.05 -28.46
CA LEU A 535 -16.61 -15.77 -27.83
C LEU A 535 -16.86 -14.57 -28.77
N LEU A 536 -16.32 -14.60 -29.99
CA LEU A 536 -16.19 -13.42 -30.86
C LEU A 536 -17.29 -13.30 -31.92
N ILE A 537 -17.83 -14.43 -32.39
CA ILE A 537 -18.89 -14.49 -33.41
C ILE A 537 -20.24 -14.47 -32.71
N ASP A 538 -20.48 -15.42 -31.82
CA ASP A 538 -21.77 -15.54 -31.11
C ASP A 538 -21.89 -14.54 -29.96
N GLY A 539 -20.75 -13.97 -29.53
CA GLY A 539 -20.71 -12.95 -28.49
C GLY A 539 -21.07 -13.48 -27.11
N LEU A 540 -20.87 -14.78 -26.85
CA LEU A 540 -21.34 -15.49 -25.67
C LEU A 540 -21.03 -14.71 -24.37
N LEU A 541 -19.79 -14.30 -24.12
CA LEU A 541 -19.49 -13.50 -22.91
C LEU A 541 -19.46 -11.99 -23.15
N LEU A 542 -19.36 -11.57 -24.42
CA LEU A 542 -19.07 -10.20 -24.80
C LEU A 542 -20.34 -9.37 -25.09
N GLY A 543 -21.47 -10.03 -25.31
CA GLY A 543 -22.73 -9.39 -25.65
C GLY A 543 -23.28 -8.49 -24.55
N GLN A 544 -24.28 -7.67 -24.87
CA GLN A 544 -24.96 -6.83 -23.87
C GLN A 544 -25.76 -7.66 -22.86
N LYS A 545 -26.12 -8.89 -23.21
CA LYS A 545 -26.90 -9.80 -22.36
C LYS A 545 -26.16 -10.22 -21.08
N THR A 546 -24.83 -10.14 -21.07
CA THR A 546 -24.00 -10.49 -19.91
C THR A 546 -23.72 -9.30 -19.00
N TRP A 547 -24.48 -8.20 -19.11
CA TRP A 547 -24.38 -7.10 -18.16
C TRP A 547 -24.83 -7.59 -16.77
N PRO A 548 -24.03 -7.39 -15.71
CA PRO A 548 -23.03 -6.33 -15.60
C PRO A 548 -21.54 -6.74 -15.74
N LEU A 549 -21.23 -7.86 -16.38
CA LEU A 549 -19.85 -8.34 -16.54
C LEU A 549 -18.94 -7.32 -17.23
N GLU A 550 -17.85 -6.92 -16.57
CA GLU A 550 -16.92 -5.88 -17.02
C GLU A 550 -15.55 -6.42 -17.42
N VAL A 551 -15.06 -7.43 -16.71
CA VAL A 551 -13.68 -7.94 -16.86
C VAL A 551 -13.68 -9.44 -16.94
N ILE A 552 -12.98 -9.97 -17.95
CA ILE A 552 -12.70 -11.40 -18.10
C ILE A 552 -11.18 -11.58 -18.07
N GLU A 553 -10.66 -12.27 -17.06
CA GLU A 553 -9.25 -12.70 -17.04
C GLU A 553 -9.09 -13.99 -17.84
N VAL A 554 -8.06 -14.03 -18.68
CA VAL A 554 -7.78 -15.17 -19.58
C VAL A 554 -6.30 -15.55 -19.49
N SER A 555 -5.98 -16.78 -19.88
CA SER A 555 -4.59 -17.24 -19.94
C SER A 555 -3.81 -16.56 -21.07
N ASP A 556 -2.48 -16.44 -20.93
CA ASP A 556 -1.63 -15.80 -21.93
C ASP A 556 -1.75 -16.41 -23.35
N PRO A 557 -1.86 -17.74 -23.52
CA PRO A 557 -2.09 -18.33 -24.84
C PRO A 557 -3.43 -17.88 -25.46
N VAL A 558 -4.50 -17.84 -24.66
CA VAL A 558 -5.82 -17.36 -25.12
C VAL A 558 -5.75 -15.88 -25.47
N PHE A 559 -5.12 -15.07 -24.63
CA PHE A 559 -4.94 -13.64 -24.86
C PHE A 559 -4.25 -13.34 -26.20
N LYS A 560 -3.17 -14.06 -26.51
CA LYS A 560 -2.46 -13.95 -27.81
C LYS A 560 -3.33 -14.36 -28.99
N ARG A 561 -4.24 -15.33 -28.84
CA ARG A 561 -5.17 -15.71 -29.91
C ARG A 561 -6.24 -14.64 -30.13
N VAL A 562 -6.82 -14.10 -29.06
CA VAL A 562 -7.81 -13.01 -29.14
C VAL A 562 -7.20 -11.76 -29.78
N ALA A 563 -5.90 -11.50 -29.56
CA ALA A 563 -5.20 -10.34 -30.11
C ALA A 563 -5.20 -10.31 -31.65
N LYS A 564 -5.23 -11.49 -32.30
CA LYS A 564 -5.34 -11.60 -33.77
C LYS A 564 -6.68 -11.09 -34.32
N SER A 565 -7.70 -11.02 -33.47
CA SER A 565 -9.07 -10.62 -33.80
C SER A 565 -9.51 -9.36 -33.07
N ASN A 566 -8.57 -8.45 -32.76
CA ASN A 566 -8.84 -7.26 -31.95
C ASN A 566 -9.93 -6.35 -32.55
N THR A 567 -10.05 -6.29 -33.89
CA THR A 567 -11.14 -5.54 -34.55
C THR A 567 -12.53 -6.11 -34.19
N ALA A 568 -12.67 -7.43 -34.09
CA ALA A 568 -13.93 -8.05 -33.67
C ALA A 568 -14.23 -7.75 -32.19
N LEU A 569 -13.23 -7.84 -31.32
CA LEU A 569 -13.33 -7.50 -29.90
C LEU A 569 -13.80 -6.05 -29.70
N HIS A 570 -13.18 -5.10 -30.42
CA HIS A 570 -13.56 -3.69 -30.38
C HIS A 570 -14.97 -3.41 -30.90
N ARG A 571 -15.42 -4.14 -31.95
CA ARG A 571 -16.82 -4.03 -32.44
C ARG A 571 -17.84 -4.42 -31.38
N MET A 572 -17.51 -5.40 -30.53
CA MET A 572 -18.34 -5.80 -29.38
C MET A 572 -18.22 -4.86 -28.18
N GLY A 573 -17.40 -3.80 -28.27
CA GLY A 573 -17.18 -2.85 -27.18
C GLY A 573 -16.19 -3.34 -26.12
N TRP A 574 -15.36 -4.33 -26.41
CA TRP A 574 -14.33 -4.83 -25.51
C TRP A 574 -12.92 -4.45 -25.99
N ARG A 575 -11.96 -4.49 -25.08
CA ARG A 575 -10.54 -4.30 -25.41
C ARG A 575 -9.66 -5.25 -24.61
N GLN A 576 -8.45 -5.46 -25.11
CA GLN A 576 -7.42 -6.13 -24.35
C GLN A 576 -6.75 -5.17 -23.37
N SER A 577 -6.35 -5.69 -22.22
CA SER A 577 -5.56 -5.00 -21.21
C SER A 577 -4.60 -6.00 -20.58
N GLU A 578 -3.34 -5.63 -20.42
CA GLU A 578 -2.32 -6.47 -19.80
C GLU A 578 -1.56 -5.66 -18.77
N ILE A 579 -1.37 -6.22 -17.57
CA ILE A 579 -0.57 -5.59 -16.52
C ILE A 579 0.29 -6.69 -15.91
N GLY A 580 1.61 -6.57 -16.13
CA GLY A 580 2.60 -7.54 -15.70
C GLY A 580 2.40 -8.91 -16.34
N SER A 581 1.95 -9.89 -15.56
CA SER A 581 1.76 -11.28 -16.00
C SER A 581 0.28 -11.68 -16.02
N ARG A 582 -0.64 -10.71 -16.06
CA ARG A 582 -2.08 -10.95 -16.08
C ARG A 582 -2.70 -10.25 -17.27
N SER A 583 -3.61 -10.97 -17.90
CA SER A 583 -4.17 -10.68 -19.21
C SER A 583 -5.69 -10.62 -19.10
N TRP A 584 -6.28 -9.48 -19.48
CA TRP A 584 -7.71 -9.21 -19.35
C TRP A 584 -8.35 -8.79 -20.67
N LEU A 585 -9.61 -9.18 -20.81
CA LEU A 585 -10.57 -8.55 -21.70
C LEU A 585 -11.43 -7.61 -20.84
N VAL A 586 -11.53 -6.34 -21.24
CA VAL A 586 -12.21 -5.30 -20.49
C VAL A 586 -13.30 -4.68 -21.35
N ARG A 587 -14.52 -4.64 -20.82
CA ARG A 587 -15.66 -3.99 -21.46
C ARG A 587 -15.47 -2.46 -21.39
N GLY A 588 -15.68 -1.78 -22.51
CA GLY A 588 -15.77 -0.34 -22.56
C GLY A 588 -17.12 0.15 -22.05
N SER A 589 -17.12 1.16 -21.18
CA SER A 589 -18.36 1.84 -20.79
C SER A 589 -18.94 2.63 -21.99
N PRO A 590 -20.25 2.52 -22.27
CA PRO A 590 -20.94 3.56 -23.02
C PRO A 590 -21.01 4.80 -22.12
N ARG A 591 -20.23 5.86 -22.43
CA ARG A 591 -20.36 7.12 -21.68
C ARG A 591 -21.80 7.63 -21.80
N PRO A 592 -22.47 8.07 -20.71
CA PRO A 592 -23.59 8.98 -20.84
C PRO A 592 -23.07 10.24 -21.52
N SER A 593 -23.76 10.70 -22.57
CA SER A 593 -23.47 12.00 -23.17
C SER A 593 -23.48 13.05 -22.07
N VAL A 594 -22.37 13.76 -21.89
CA VAL A 594 -22.34 14.98 -21.09
C VAL A 594 -23.15 16.02 -21.87
N THR A 595 -24.47 16.02 -21.69
CA THR A 595 -25.30 17.17 -22.02
C THR A 595 -25.12 18.17 -20.89
N SER A 596 -24.12 19.05 -21.05
CA SER A 596 -24.22 20.37 -20.44
C SER A 596 -25.41 21.08 -21.10
N GLY A 597 -26.35 21.57 -20.28
CA GLY A 597 -27.25 22.66 -20.64
C GLY A 597 -28.37 22.41 -21.65
N ARG A 598 -29.59 22.29 -21.11
CA ARG A 598 -30.88 22.75 -21.68
C ARG A 598 -31.41 22.10 -22.97
N GLY A 599 -32.42 21.26 -22.76
CA GLY A 599 -33.68 21.35 -23.54
C GLY A 599 -33.80 20.48 -24.78
N ARG A 600 -34.90 19.71 -24.79
CA ARG A 600 -35.54 18.97 -25.91
C ARG A 600 -34.93 17.63 -26.35
N SER A 601 -35.60 16.58 -25.88
CA SER A 601 -35.97 15.34 -26.58
C SER A 601 -35.02 14.84 -27.67
N SER A 602 -34.22 13.82 -27.36
CA SER A 602 -33.49 13.03 -28.35
C SER A 602 -34.04 11.60 -28.42
N LEU A 603 -34.44 11.21 -29.64
CA LEU A 603 -34.72 9.84 -30.07
C LEU A 603 -33.51 8.91 -29.84
N PRO A 604 -33.72 7.58 -29.74
CA PRO A 604 -32.63 6.62 -29.52
C PRO A 604 -31.92 6.32 -30.85
N GLY A 605 -30.69 6.80 -30.98
CA GLY A 605 -29.83 6.45 -32.11
C GLY A 605 -28.79 7.53 -32.41
N SER A 606 -27.69 7.57 -31.66
CA SER A 606 -26.51 8.31 -32.13
C SER A 606 -25.20 7.78 -31.52
N VAL A 607 -24.50 7.02 -32.37
CA VAL A 607 -23.04 6.89 -32.58
C VAL A 607 -22.11 7.19 -31.39
N CYS A 608 -21.48 6.11 -30.90
CA CYS A 608 -20.30 6.14 -30.04
C CYS A 608 -19.12 6.86 -30.74
N THR A 609 -18.67 8.00 -30.21
CA THR A 609 -17.38 8.59 -30.59
C THR A 609 -16.22 7.74 -30.07
N ARG A 610 -15.37 7.25 -30.99
CA ARG A 610 -14.08 6.61 -30.71
C ARG A 610 -13.27 7.44 -29.71
N GLY A 611 -12.77 6.81 -28.64
CA GLY A 611 -11.52 7.24 -28.01
C GLY A 611 -11.47 7.34 -26.49
N THR A 612 -12.56 7.26 -25.73
CA THR A 612 -12.47 7.35 -24.26
C THR A 612 -13.32 6.30 -23.57
N PHE A 613 -12.66 5.21 -23.18
CA PHE A 613 -13.26 4.04 -22.55
C PHE A 613 -12.93 4.04 -21.04
N ALA A 614 -13.71 4.75 -20.23
CA ALA A 614 -13.52 4.72 -18.78
C ALA A 614 -14.08 3.40 -18.22
N MET A 615 -13.23 2.60 -17.58
CA MET A 615 -13.67 1.49 -16.72
C MET A 615 -14.46 2.09 -15.56
N GLU A 616 -15.54 1.46 -15.09
CA GLU A 616 -16.04 1.81 -13.76
C GLU A 616 -14.86 1.63 -12.78
N ASN A 617 -14.66 2.57 -11.87
CA ASN A 617 -13.71 2.34 -10.79
C ASN A 617 -14.28 1.16 -9.98
N GLY A 618 -13.62 0.00 -10.06
CA GLY A 618 -14.02 -1.23 -9.35
C GLY A 618 -13.91 -1.11 -7.84
N SER A 619 -13.73 0.10 -7.30
CA SER A 619 -13.78 0.41 -5.88
C SER A 619 -15.10 -0.05 -5.26
N ARG A 620 -14.97 -0.84 -4.20
CA ARG A 620 -16.07 -1.27 -3.33
C ARG A 620 -15.61 -1.15 -1.89
N LYS A 621 -16.55 -0.98 -0.97
CA LYS A 621 -16.22 -0.92 0.47
C LYS A 621 -15.50 -2.20 0.94
N TRP A 622 -15.92 -3.36 0.46
CA TRP A 622 -15.31 -4.64 0.79
C TRP A 622 -13.89 -4.80 0.22
N LYS A 623 -13.52 -4.03 -0.80
CA LYS A 623 -12.17 -4.06 -1.39
C LYS A 623 -11.14 -3.21 -0.65
N MET A 624 -11.54 -2.50 0.40
CA MET A 624 -10.64 -1.77 1.31
C MET A 624 -9.67 -0.81 0.60
N GLY A 625 -10.15 -0.10 -0.42
CA GLY A 625 -9.36 0.87 -1.19
C GLY A 625 -8.72 0.32 -2.48
N ALA A 626 -8.83 -0.98 -2.74
CA ALA A 626 -8.52 -1.53 -4.06
C ALA A 626 -9.57 -1.11 -5.11
N GLN A 627 -9.08 -0.73 -6.29
CA GLN A 627 -9.86 -0.15 -7.40
C GLN A 627 -9.97 -1.07 -8.61
N SER A 628 -9.14 -2.10 -8.67
CA SER A 628 -9.11 -3.07 -9.77
C SER A 628 -9.87 -4.33 -9.38
N TRP A 629 -10.35 -5.06 -10.40
CA TRP A 629 -11.00 -6.35 -10.25
C TRP A 629 -9.97 -7.49 -10.11
N GLY A 630 -10.37 -8.59 -9.45
CA GLY A 630 -9.58 -9.82 -9.37
C GLY A 630 -8.47 -9.76 -8.33
N MET A 631 -8.81 -9.46 -7.08
CA MET A 631 -7.86 -9.34 -5.98
C MET A 631 -7.30 -10.71 -5.56
N ARG A 632 -5.98 -10.92 -5.64
CA ARG A 632 -5.32 -12.17 -5.19
C ARG A 632 -4.73 -12.12 -3.78
N LYS A 633 -4.71 -10.94 -3.17
CA LYS A 633 -4.22 -10.67 -1.81
C LYS A 633 -5.29 -9.88 -1.07
N ILE A 634 -5.43 -10.11 0.23
CA ILE A 634 -6.27 -9.28 1.09
C ILE A 634 -5.48 -8.05 1.56
N PRO A 635 -5.99 -6.83 1.35
CA PRO A 635 -5.45 -5.62 1.99
C PRO A 635 -5.79 -5.61 3.48
N VAL A 636 -4.80 -5.33 4.33
CA VAL A 636 -5.04 -5.15 5.77
C VAL A 636 -5.18 -3.68 6.19
N ALA A 637 -5.02 -2.74 5.27
CA ALA A 637 -5.23 -1.30 5.50
C ALA A 637 -6.18 -0.73 4.45
N HIS A 638 -7.00 0.25 4.84
CA HIS A 638 -7.86 0.96 3.90
C HIS A 638 -7.04 2.05 3.19
N ALA A 639 -6.55 1.75 2.00
CA ALA A 639 -5.60 2.59 1.27
C ALA A 639 -5.64 2.29 -0.23
N LYS A 640 -5.19 3.23 -1.06
CA LYS A 640 -4.99 2.96 -2.48
C LYS A 640 -3.82 1.98 -2.64
N VAL A 641 -4.10 0.82 -3.23
CA VAL A 641 -3.12 -0.26 -3.38
C VAL A 641 -2.06 0.08 -4.44
N GLY A 642 -0.78 -0.01 -4.05
CA GLY A 642 0.37 0.16 -4.92
C GLY A 642 1.60 -0.64 -4.46
N GLY A 643 2.75 -0.42 -5.10
CA GLY A 643 4.02 -1.07 -4.73
C GLY A 643 3.94 -2.61 -4.78
N MET A 644 4.59 -3.30 -3.84
CA MET A 644 4.55 -4.77 -3.74
C MET A 644 3.14 -5.31 -3.56
N TYR A 645 2.25 -4.54 -2.93
CA TYR A 645 0.89 -4.96 -2.64
C TYR A 645 0.08 -4.95 -3.93
N GLY A 646 0.28 -3.94 -4.79
CA GLY A 646 -0.24 -3.92 -6.15
C GLY A 646 0.30 -5.06 -7.02
N SER A 647 1.56 -5.45 -6.83
CA SER A 647 2.17 -6.60 -7.51
C SER A 647 1.50 -7.92 -7.12
N TYR A 648 1.40 -8.22 -5.82
CA TYR A 648 0.75 -9.47 -5.38
C TYR A 648 -0.75 -9.50 -5.66
N MET A 649 -1.44 -8.36 -5.52
CA MET A 649 -2.89 -8.29 -5.71
C MET A 649 -3.30 -8.33 -7.19
N PHE A 650 -2.56 -7.64 -8.07
CA PHE A 650 -2.95 -7.39 -9.47
C PHE A 650 -1.89 -7.75 -10.52
N GLY A 651 -0.77 -8.35 -10.13
CA GLY A 651 0.33 -8.66 -11.06
C GLY A 651 1.08 -7.42 -11.57
N ARG A 652 0.94 -6.25 -10.93
CA ARG A 652 1.64 -5.02 -11.35
C ARG A 652 3.15 -5.19 -11.30
N LYS A 653 3.85 -4.72 -12.34
CA LYS A 653 5.31 -4.57 -12.29
C LYS A 653 5.67 -3.49 -11.26
N LEU A 654 6.75 -3.73 -10.53
CA LEU A 654 7.26 -2.86 -9.47
C LEU A 654 7.96 -1.62 -10.04
#